data_AF-A0A916Y7Z5-F1
#
_entry.id   AF-A0A916Y7Z5-F1
#
_cell.length_a   1.000
_cell.length_b   1.000
_cell.length_c   1.000
_cell.angle_alpha   90.00
_cell.angle_beta   90.00
_cell.angle_gamma   90.00
#
_symmetry.space_group_name_H-M   'P 1'
#
loop_
_entity.id
_entity.type
_entity.pdbx_description
1 polymer ?
#
loop_
_entity_poly.entity_id
_entity_poly.type
_entity_poly.pdbx_seq_one_letter_code
_entity_poly.pdbx_strand_id
1 'polypeptide(L)'
;MDSMSVRFIPLANINGKDGAQGPQGPAGTFTSASGHTLPAGSQATVETSGSPTAKHLEIGVPRGLPGLNAVPTDEAMAVLVGAMDTLTGNALENRFVPKNSLVFNAADHGVVGDGTADDTATMQALIDQVPDGSTIVAPPGAVYRSAGWSVKGRTLDIDLSNAHLVKTDPDNEIFRAEGSFDAPVSVGGVITNQRYSRLVVADTDGFNAGDIVKVFSNDEIRDSRPRNETEKSWQGEFAVVANIDGTEVHVSPPLLDTYSTNIRVARIQNHRVSFRFGTADYDGNPGTEFTRRMFRYSALNGSYIAGHVVRGPGTAFSDHSCVYTVADLRVENLPAADGYGVTCGGSSWGDYRIVANRLRHAFTDDTAGRAATGQTDPAVFGRAMYCKITGSSARATAVPWDTHHGGYGHHFYDITATGTDARWLFRIRGRAHTLSDCIAIGAESGFGVMAEAGLGGQGTSYQHRFVNCATYRVGQPFNVAKDTLDDPAFDSVVIEGGYFEFFRQGPVIEYGYVRMVDPVLVFTEGPYEYDGIAFFNIVNGRLRGSCTLDATKLGPDEAPNFVFRGSTGPAGTNQIDVDVKLNLSDSARHQMQAVVQWNSMDGQVRAHLLGNHSMLPWWNLTRDASRQSVILTNSLGPGTAPTTAFRSITASGGSMIQMRSGDAVVTCRLNSSGSVTTAGIEPGAFSGQRLDLYAVGGSVTIPSGGAANTSLRGGDVTLQARESMSLVWDSVSAIWLQLS
;
A
#
# COMPACT_ATOMS: atom_id res chain seq x y z
N MET A 1 9.27 -94.92 36.83
CA MET A 1 8.34 -94.01 36.15
C MET A 1 8.01 -92.93 37.16
N ASP A 2 8.60 -91.76 37.00
CA ASP A 2 8.43 -90.66 37.95
C ASP A 2 7.02 -90.07 37.75
N SER A 3 6.21 -90.14 38.81
CA SER A 3 4.86 -89.57 38.82
C SER A 3 4.97 -88.03 38.78
N MET A 4 4.47 -87.42 37.71
CA MET A 4 4.37 -85.96 37.60
C MET A 4 3.30 -85.47 38.58
N SER A 5 3.68 -84.90 39.72
CA SER A 5 2.73 -84.24 40.63
C SER A 5 2.45 -82.81 40.13
N VAL A 6 1.27 -82.58 39.55
CA VAL A 6 0.80 -81.23 39.24
C VAL A 6 0.25 -80.62 40.53
N ARG A 7 0.99 -79.67 41.12
CA ARG A 7 0.58 -78.93 42.31
C ARG A 7 0.00 -77.59 41.88
N PHE A 8 -1.32 -77.45 41.88
CA PHE A 8 -1.95 -76.14 41.73
C PHE A 8 -1.71 -75.36 43.03
N ILE A 9 -0.94 -74.29 42.96
CA ILE A 9 -0.75 -73.36 44.08
C ILE A 9 -1.87 -72.32 43.95
N PRO A 10 -2.85 -72.27 44.87
CA PRO A 10 -3.79 -71.16 44.89
C PRO A 10 -3.02 -69.90 45.26
N LEU A 11 -2.89 -68.97 44.33
CA LEU A 11 -2.50 -67.60 44.66
C LEU A 11 -3.69 -66.97 45.39
N ALA A 12 -3.62 -66.95 46.72
CA ALA A 12 -4.60 -66.25 47.53
C ALA A 12 -4.64 -64.76 47.10
N ASN A 13 -5.81 -64.27 46.70
CA ASN A 13 -6.16 -62.87 46.38
C ASN A 13 -6.19 -62.41 44.91
N ILE A 14 -6.49 -63.29 43.94
CA ILE A 14 -7.05 -62.81 42.65
C ILE A 14 -8.50 -63.27 42.57
N ASN A 15 -9.44 -62.41 43.01
CA ASN A 15 -10.88 -62.63 42.85
C ASN A 15 -11.27 -62.46 41.37
N GLY A 16 -10.96 -63.45 40.54
CA GLY A 16 -11.73 -63.70 39.32
C GLY A 16 -13.13 -64.17 39.73
N LYS A 17 -14.18 -63.77 39.03
CA LYS A 17 -15.50 -64.42 39.19
C LYS A 17 -15.32 -65.90 38.84
N ASP A 18 -15.57 -66.79 39.79
CA ASP A 18 -15.59 -68.22 39.51
C ASP A 18 -16.61 -68.50 38.40
N GLY A 19 -16.15 -69.11 37.30
CA GLY A 19 -17.04 -69.63 36.28
C GLY A 19 -17.93 -70.74 36.86
N ALA A 20 -19.07 -71.01 36.23
CA ALA A 20 -19.90 -72.13 36.64
C ALA A 20 -19.08 -73.44 36.61
N GLN A 21 -19.04 -74.15 37.75
CA GLN A 21 -18.33 -75.42 37.84
C GLN A 21 -18.97 -76.43 36.87
N GLY A 22 -18.18 -76.94 35.92
CA GLY A 22 -18.61 -78.01 35.04
C GLY A 22 -18.83 -79.34 35.80
N PRO A 23 -19.63 -80.27 35.25
CA PRO A 23 -19.80 -81.60 35.84
C PRO A 23 -18.47 -82.33 35.95
N GLN A 24 -18.27 -83.06 37.05
CA GLN A 24 -17.04 -83.82 37.30
C GLN A 24 -16.85 -84.92 36.23
N GLY A 25 -15.71 -84.90 35.54
CA GLY A 25 -15.33 -85.92 34.58
C GLY A 25 -14.83 -87.23 35.24
N PRO A 26 -14.75 -88.34 34.48
CA PRO A 26 -14.14 -89.59 34.94
C PRO A 26 -12.68 -89.39 35.38
N ALA A 27 -12.22 -90.13 36.38
CA ALA A 27 -10.82 -90.10 36.81
C ALA A 27 -9.88 -90.49 35.65
N GLY A 28 -8.76 -89.77 35.50
CA GLY A 28 -7.74 -90.07 34.50
C GLY A 28 -6.37 -89.54 34.88
N THR A 29 -5.34 -90.07 34.22
CA THR A 29 -3.93 -89.69 34.42
C THR A 29 -3.49 -88.77 33.30
N PHE A 30 -3.03 -87.56 33.64
CA PHE A 30 -2.45 -86.64 32.67
C PHE A 30 -1.01 -87.02 32.35
N THR A 31 -0.71 -87.15 31.07
CA THR A 31 0.64 -87.46 30.57
C THR A 31 1.32 -86.27 29.92
N SER A 32 0.57 -85.21 29.58
CA SER A 32 1.12 -83.96 29.04
C SER A 32 0.16 -82.78 29.22
N ALA A 33 0.69 -81.56 29.15
CA ALA A 33 -0.08 -80.32 29.13
C ALA A 33 0.54 -79.32 28.14
N SER A 34 -0.30 -78.50 27.50
CA SER A 34 0.11 -77.39 26.64
C SER A 34 -0.72 -76.14 26.95
N GLY A 35 -0.23 -74.97 26.55
CA GLY A 35 -0.98 -73.73 26.68
C GLY A 35 -0.78 -72.82 25.47
N HIS A 36 -1.82 -72.07 25.12
CA HIS A 36 -1.79 -71.11 24.03
C HIS A 36 -2.54 -69.82 24.42
N THR A 37 -2.25 -68.74 23.70
CA THR A 37 -2.81 -67.42 23.99
C THR A 37 -4.12 -67.20 23.23
N LEU A 38 -5.20 -66.88 23.94
CA LEU A 38 -6.50 -66.51 23.35
C LEU A 38 -6.58 -64.99 23.07
N PRO A 39 -7.48 -64.50 22.19
CA PRO A 39 -7.70 -63.07 22.00
C PRO A 39 -8.05 -62.31 23.29
N ALA A 40 -7.72 -61.02 23.36
CA ALA A 40 -8.09 -60.18 24.50
C ALA A 40 -9.62 -60.14 24.67
N GLY A 41 -10.10 -60.24 25.92
CA GLY A 41 -11.53 -60.29 26.25
C GLY A 41 -12.18 -61.68 26.17
N SER A 42 -11.46 -62.70 25.70
CA SER A 42 -11.92 -64.10 25.72
C SER A 42 -11.97 -64.65 27.16
N GLN A 43 -12.81 -65.66 27.43
CA GLN A 43 -12.71 -66.45 28.66
C GLN A 43 -11.53 -67.42 28.60
N ALA A 44 -10.89 -67.68 29.73
CA ALA A 44 -9.88 -68.75 29.80
C ALA A 44 -10.54 -70.11 29.56
N THR A 45 -9.87 -70.98 28.82
CA THR A 45 -10.36 -72.32 28.49
C THR A 45 -9.41 -73.38 29.03
N VAL A 46 -9.99 -74.53 29.38
CA VAL A 46 -9.25 -75.74 29.71
C VAL A 46 -9.94 -76.89 29.01
N GLU A 47 -9.25 -77.54 28.10
CA GLU A 47 -9.75 -78.71 27.38
C GLU A 47 -8.92 -79.94 27.73
N THR A 48 -9.60 -81.07 27.89
CA THR A 48 -8.94 -82.36 28.14
C THR A 48 -9.18 -83.30 26.98
N SER A 49 -8.13 -83.82 26.37
CA SER A 49 -8.20 -84.81 25.30
C SER A 49 -7.42 -86.08 25.64
N GLY A 50 -7.59 -87.15 24.88
CA GLY A 50 -6.88 -88.42 25.08
C GLY A 50 -7.62 -89.46 25.95
N SER A 51 -6.95 -90.59 26.18
CA SER A 51 -7.51 -91.75 26.90
C SER A 51 -7.47 -91.57 28.42
N PRO A 52 -8.25 -92.32 29.23
CA PRO A 52 -8.22 -92.23 30.69
C PRO A 52 -6.83 -92.43 31.31
N THR A 53 -5.94 -93.18 30.66
CA THR A 53 -4.58 -93.44 31.14
C THR A 53 -3.52 -92.52 30.54
N ALA A 54 -3.89 -91.67 29.58
CA ALA A 54 -3.01 -90.73 28.90
C ALA A 54 -3.80 -89.50 28.43
N LYS A 55 -4.15 -88.63 29.39
CA LYS A 55 -4.84 -87.36 29.11
C LYS A 55 -3.84 -86.26 28.75
N HIS A 56 -4.22 -85.43 27.77
CA HIS A 56 -3.58 -84.14 27.50
C HIS A 56 -4.45 -83.01 28.04
N LEU A 57 -3.83 -82.03 28.69
CA LEU A 57 -4.48 -80.81 29.14
C LEU A 57 -4.07 -79.64 28.24
N GLU A 58 -5.02 -78.99 27.59
CA GLU A 58 -4.77 -77.78 26.80
C GLU A 58 -5.39 -76.57 27.50
N ILE A 59 -4.56 -75.55 27.80
CA ILE A 59 -4.97 -74.37 28.57
C ILE A 59 -4.91 -73.13 27.66
N GLY A 60 -6.08 -72.57 27.33
CA GLY A 60 -6.18 -71.29 26.64
C GLY A 60 -6.18 -70.14 27.64
N VAL A 61 -5.15 -69.28 27.59
CA VAL A 61 -5.04 -68.11 28.46
C VAL A 61 -5.32 -66.84 27.65
N PRO A 62 -6.34 -66.03 27.99
CA PRO A 62 -6.60 -64.75 27.31
C PRO A 62 -5.37 -63.85 27.35
N ARG A 63 -5.07 -63.22 26.21
CA ARG A 63 -3.97 -62.26 26.10
C ARG A 63 -4.21 -61.08 27.03
N GLY A 64 -3.49 -61.05 28.15
CA GLY A 64 -3.19 -59.82 28.88
C GLY A 64 -2.03 -59.09 28.20
N LEU A 65 -1.88 -57.79 28.46
CA LEU A 65 -0.71 -57.04 27.99
C LEU A 65 0.55 -57.58 28.67
N PRO A 66 1.68 -57.71 27.96
CA PRO A 66 2.96 -58.05 28.59
C PRO A 66 3.27 -57.00 29.67
N GLY A 67 3.56 -57.48 30.87
CA GLY A 67 3.69 -56.62 32.03
C GLY A 67 4.25 -57.37 33.23
N LEU A 68 5.17 -56.75 33.96
CA LEU A 68 5.61 -57.30 35.24
C LEU A 68 4.39 -57.27 36.19
N ASN A 69 3.98 -58.42 36.70
CA ASN A 69 2.79 -58.57 37.56
C ASN A 69 1.47 -58.11 36.93
N ALA A 70 1.28 -58.29 35.61
CA ALA A 70 0.09 -57.85 34.87
C ALA A 70 -0.13 -56.32 34.86
N VAL A 71 0.89 -55.54 35.21
CA VAL A 71 0.94 -54.09 34.98
C VAL A 71 1.63 -53.87 33.63
N PRO A 72 0.97 -53.29 32.61
CA PRO A 72 1.59 -53.03 31.31
C PRO A 72 2.89 -52.25 31.47
N THR A 73 3.95 -52.64 30.76
CA THR A 73 5.17 -51.82 30.71
C THR A 73 4.91 -50.52 29.94
N ASP A 74 5.77 -49.52 30.13
CA ASP A 74 5.70 -48.26 29.38
C ASP A 74 5.77 -48.52 27.86
N GLU A 75 6.57 -49.49 27.39
CA GLU A 75 6.55 -49.93 25.98
C GLU A 75 5.19 -50.52 25.56
N ALA A 76 4.55 -51.34 26.40
CA ALA A 76 3.25 -51.92 26.08
C ALA A 76 2.14 -50.86 26.04
N MET A 77 2.23 -49.83 26.90
CA MET A 77 1.37 -48.65 26.84
C MET A 77 1.65 -47.83 25.58
N ALA A 78 2.90 -47.59 25.22
CA ALA A 78 3.28 -46.84 24.01
C ALA A 78 2.73 -47.49 22.73
N VAL A 79 2.74 -48.83 22.64
CA VAL A 79 2.13 -49.58 21.53
C VAL A 79 0.61 -49.37 21.49
N LEU A 80 -0.07 -49.31 22.64
CA LEU A 80 -1.51 -49.04 22.74
C LEU A 80 -1.87 -47.59 22.40
N VAL A 81 -1.03 -46.64 22.76
CA VAL A 81 -1.20 -45.22 22.39
C VAL A 81 -0.96 -45.02 20.90
N GLY A 82 -0.03 -45.77 20.28
CA GLY A 82 0.28 -45.67 18.85
C GLY A 82 -0.64 -46.46 17.91
N ALA A 83 -1.49 -47.35 18.42
CA ALA A 83 -2.37 -48.20 17.63
C ALA A 83 -3.77 -47.57 17.48
N MET A 84 -4.04 -46.99 16.30
CA MET A 84 -5.29 -46.27 15.97
C MET A 84 -6.53 -47.19 15.91
N ASP A 85 -6.36 -48.50 15.85
CA ASP A 85 -7.44 -49.50 15.84
C ASP A 85 -7.93 -49.91 17.24
N THR A 86 -7.32 -49.37 18.31
CA THR A 86 -7.72 -49.68 19.68
C THR A 86 -8.71 -48.65 20.23
N LEU A 87 -9.62 -49.11 21.11
CA LEU A 87 -10.52 -48.20 21.85
C LEU A 87 -9.75 -47.19 22.70
N THR A 88 -8.55 -47.57 23.19
CA THR A 88 -7.68 -46.71 24.00
C THR A 88 -6.98 -45.65 23.16
N GLY A 89 -6.44 -46.00 21.99
CA GLY A 89 -5.88 -45.05 21.02
C GLY A 89 -6.92 -44.01 20.60
N ASN A 90 -8.11 -44.47 20.21
CA ASN A 90 -9.24 -43.59 19.88
C ASN A 90 -9.67 -42.71 21.07
N ALA A 91 -9.73 -43.25 22.29
CA ALA A 91 -10.12 -42.47 23.46
C ALA A 91 -9.06 -41.43 23.87
N LEU A 92 -7.77 -41.72 23.66
CA LEU A 92 -6.67 -40.80 23.93
C LEU A 92 -6.57 -39.70 22.87
N GLU A 93 -6.75 -40.03 21.60
CA GLU A 93 -6.83 -39.04 20.51
C GLU A 93 -7.99 -38.06 20.76
N ASN A 94 -9.17 -38.58 21.12
CA ASN A 94 -10.33 -37.77 21.48
C ASN A 94 -10.17 -36.96 22.79
N ARG A 95 -9.19 -37.27 23.64
CA ARG A 95 -9.00 -36.65 24.96
C ARG A 95 -7.78 -35.74 25.07
N PHE A 96 -6.73 -35.99 24.29
CA PHE A 96 -5.44 -35.30 24.40
C PHE A 96 -5.06 -34.49 23.15
N VAL A 97 -5.76 -34.66 22.02
CA VAL A 97 -5.78 -33.60 21.00
C VAL A 97 -6.68 -32.49 21.55
N PRO A 98 -6.17 -31.25 21.72
CA PRO A 98 -6.98 -30.16 22.22
C PRO A 98 -8.29 -30.09 21.45
N LYS A 99 -9.41 -30.12 22.16
CA LYS A 99 -10.78 -30.15 21.62
C LYS A 99 -11.14 -28.99 20.67
N ASN A 100 -10.21 -28.06 20.47
CA ASN A 100 -10.38 -26.82 19.70
C ASN A 100 -9.43 -26.70 18.49
N SER A 101 -8.62 -27.72 18.14
CA SER A 101 -7.97 -27.78 16.83
C SER A 101 -7.81 -29.25 16.41
N LEU A 102 -8.86 -29.81 15.83
CA LEU A 102 -8.76 -31.10 15.16
C LEU A 102 -7.93 -30.90 13.89
N VAL A 103 -6.78 -31.58 13.83
CA VAL A 103 -5.90 -31.55 12.67
C VAL A 103 -6.24 -32.76 11.80
N PHE A 104 -6.60 -32.52 10.55
CA PHE A 104 -6.95 -33.56 9.58
C PHE A 104 -5.93 -33.59 8.46
N ASN A 105 -5.29 -34.74 8.26
CA ASN A 105 -4.36 -34.92 7.15
C ASN A 105 -5.14 -35.27 5.88
N ALA A 106 -4.93 -34.52 4.80
CA ALA A 106 -5.61 -34.73 3.53
C ALA A 106 -5.48 -36.19 3.01
N ALA A 107 -4.31 -36.81 3.17
CA ALA A 107 -4.08 -38.18 2.69
C ALA A 107 -4.91 -39.24 3.45
N ASP A 108 -5.13 -39.05 4.76
CA ASP A 108 -5.93 -39.97 5.58
C ASP A 108 -7.42 -39.96 5.17
N HIS A 109 -7.83 -38.93 4.42
CA HIS A 109 -9.17 -38.76 3.88
C HIS A 109 -9.25 -39.01 2.36
N GLY A 110 -8.24 -39.69 1.79
CA GLY A 110 -8.26 -40.15 0.40
C GLY A 110 -7.98 -39.05 -0.64
N VAL A 111 -7.49 -37.88 -0.22
CA VAL A 111 -6.91 -36.90 -1.15
C VAL A 111 -5.55 -37.44 -1.61
N VAL A 112 -5.34 -37.53 -2.93
CA VAL A 112 -4.23 -38.30 -3.49
C VAL A 112 -2.96 -37.47 -3.54
N GLY A 113 -3.03 -36.26 -4.10
CA GLY A 113 -1.89 -35.34 -4.17
C GLY A 113 -0.69 -35.87 -4.95
N ASP A 114 -0.92 -36.66 -6.02
CA ASP A 114 0.13 -37.26 -6.86
C ASP A 114 0.48 -36.45 -8.12
N GLY A 115 -0.16 -35.30 -8.31
CA GLY A 115 0.02 -34.43 -9.46
C GLY A 115 -0.55 -34.95 -10.78
N THR A 116 -1.34 -36.04 -10.74
CA THR A 116 -2.02 -36.63 -11.89
C THR A 116 -3.52 -36.71 -11.67
N ALA A 117 -3.95 -37.18 -10.50
CA ALA A 117 -5.35 -37.24 -10.11
C ALA A 117 -5.95 -35.83 -9.95
N ASP A 118 -7.25 -35.71 -10.20
CA ASP A 118 -8.03 -34.53 -9.85
C ASP A 118 -8.51 -34.65 -8.39
N ASP A 119 -7.95 -33.82 -7.51
CA ASP A 119 -8.23 -33.81 -6.08
C ASP A 119 -9.43 -32.92 -5.71
N THR A 120 -10.13 -32.35 -6.69
CA THR A 120 -11.22 -31.38 -6.47
C THR A 120 -12.30 -31.94 -5.52
N ALA A 121 -12.86 -33.10 -5.86
CA ALA A 121 -14.00 -33.66 -5.14
C ALA A 121 -13.61 -34.20 -3.76
N THR A 122 -12.46 -34.85 -3.63
CA THR A 122 -12.01 -35.47 -2.36
C THR A 122 -11.57 -34.41 -1.36
N MET A 123 -10.82 -33.39 -1.79
CA MET A 123 -10.45 -32.28 -0.91
C MET A 123 -11.67 -31.45 -0.51
N GLN A 124 -12.62 -31.19 -1.43
CA GLN A 124 -13.86 -30.49 -1.06
C GLN A 124 -14.67 -31.30 -0.04
N ALA A 125 -14.78 -32.62 -0.22
CA ALA A 125 -15.46 -33.48 0.74
C ALA A 125 -14.81 -33.43 2.13
N LEU A 126 -13.47 -33.37 2.21
CA LEU A 126 -12.76 -33.14 3.46
C LEU A 126 -13.11 -31.78 4.07
N ILE A 127 -13.03 -30.70 3.31
CA ILE A 127 -13.39 -29.33 3.75
C ILE A 127 -14.81 -29.28 4.32
N ASP A 128 -15.76 -29.98 3.69
CA ASP A 128 -17.15 -30.02 4.12
C ASP A 128 -17.33 -30.84 5.41
N GLN A 129 -16.55 -31.91 5.60
CA GLN A 129 -16.67 -32.86 6.72
C GLN A 129 -15.97 -32.42 8.00
N VAL A 130 -14.82 -31.74 7.92
CA VAL A 130 -14.09 -31.31 9.13
C VAL A 130 -14.97 -30.37 9.97
N PRO A 131 -14.90 -30.36 11.31
CA PRO A 131 -15.62 -29.39 12.14
C PRO A 131 -15.16 -27.94 11.94
N ASP A 132 -16.00 -26.96 12.27
CA ASP A 132 -15.60 -25.54 12.23
C ASP A 132 -14.47 -25.26 13.23
N GLY A 133 -13.50 -24.43 12.84
CA GLY A 133 -12.27 -24.18 13.59
C GLY A 133 -11.19 -25.25 13.44
N SER A 134 -11.37 -26.24 12.56
CA SER A 134 -10.39 -27.30 12.32
C SER A 134 -9.21 -26.85 11.46
N THR A 135 -8.14 -27.64 11.48
CA THR A 135 -6.98 -27.47 10.62
C THR A 135 -6.89 -28.63 9.63
N ILE A 136 -6.73 -28.36 8.34
CA ILE A 136 -6.40 -29.35 7.31
C ILE A 136 -4.91 -29.21 6.97
N VAL A 137 -4.18 -30.32 6.95
CA VAL A 137 -2.75 -30.35 6.58
C VAL A 137 -2.50 -31.31 5.42
N ALA A 138 -1.45 -31.04 4.64
CA ALA A 138 -0.98 -31.95 3.59
C ALA A 138 0.31 -32.68 3.96
N PRO A 139 0.52 -33.90 3.44
CA PRO A 139 1.85 -34.51 3.44
C PRO A 139 2.86 -33.64 2.69
N PRO A 140 4.13 -33.62 3.12
CA PRO A 140 5.18 -32.90 2.41
C PRO A 140 5.36 -33.40 0.96
N GLY A 141 5.51 -32.47 0.01
CA GLY A 141 5.77 -32.78 -1.39
C GLY A 141 4.54 -33.18 -2.21
N ALA A 142 3.35 -33.17 -1.63
CA ALA A 142 2.11 -33.45 -2.35
C ALA A 142 1.88 -32.44 -3.49
N VAL A 143 1.34 -32.93 -4.61
CA VAL A 143 0.95 -32.11 -5.76
C VAL A 143 -0.55 -32.26 -5.98
N TYR A 144 -1.33 -31.23 -5.68
CA TYR A 144 -2.77 -31.27 -5.81
C TYR A 144 -3.24 -30.60 -7.09
N ARG A 145 -4.01 -31.30 -7.92
CA ARG A 145 -4.70 -30.69 -9.07
C ARG A 145 -6.14 -30.37 -8.68
N SER A 146 -6.59 -29.15 -8.94
CA SER A 146 -7.94 -28.72 -8.57
C SER A 146 -8.57 -27.77 -9.58
N ALA A 147 -9.85 -28.02 -9.86
CA ALA A 147 -10.75 -27.14 -10.59
C ALA A 147 -11.41 -26.09 -9.67
N GLY A 148 -11.30 -26.25 -8.34
CA GLY A 148 -11.69 -25.26 -7.37
C GLY A 148 -12.22 -25.84 -6.07
N TRP A 149 -11.70 -25.31 -4.96
CA TRP A 149 -12.18 -25.62 -3.61
C TRP A 149 -12.84 -24.39 -2.99
N SER A 150 -13.77 -24.62 -2.07
CA SER A 150 -14.45 -23.53 -1.38
C SER A 150 -14.72 -23.78 0.10
N VAL A 151 -14.51 -22.74 0.91
CA VAL A 151 -14.95 -22.64 2.29
C VAL A 151 -16.06 -21.59 2.36
N LYS A 152 -17.22 -21.90 2.95
CA LYS A 152 -18.36 -20.99 3.02
C LYS A 152 -18.95 -20.91 4.42
N GLY A 153 -19.02 -19.70 4.98
CA GLY A 153 -19.67 -19.43 6.28
C GLY A 153 -18.98 -20.09 7.47
N ARG A 154 -17.65 -20.27 7.40
CA ARG A 154 -16.89 -21.13 8.31
C ARG A 154 -15.51 -20.55 8.61
N THR A 155 -14.95 -20.96 9.74
CA THR A 155 -13.57 -20.68 10.15
C THR A 155 -12.74 -21.94 9.97
N LEU A 156 -11.68 -21.88 9.16
CA LEU A 156 -10.80 -23.02 8.93
C LEU A 156 -9.35 -22.56 8.72
N ASP A 157 -8.41 -23.40 9.18
CA ASP A 157 -7.01 -23.29 8.83
C ASP A 157 -6.65 -24.40 7.83
N ILE A 158 -6.11 -24.05 6.67
CA ILE A 158 -5.67 -25.00 5.64
C ILE A 158 -4.19 -24.76 5.40
N ASP A 159 -3.36 -25.69 5.83
CA ASP A 159 -1.90 -25.62 5.74
C ASP A 159 -1.36 -26.65 4.73
N LEU A 160 -1.16 -26.17 3.52
CA LEU A 160 -0.54 -26.88 2.40
C LEU A 160 0.85 -26.29 2.10
N SER A 161 1.54 -25.70 3.10
CA SER A 161 2.82 -24.98 2.91
C SER A 161 3.91 -25.80 2.23
N ASN A 162 3.81 -27.14 2.28
CA ASN A 162 4.74 -28.07 1.65
C ASN A 162 4.22 -28.71 0.36
N ALA A 163 3.12 -28.20 -0.20
CA ALA A 163 2.48 -28.73 -1.40
C ALA A 163 2.62 -27.82 -2.62
N HIS A 164 2.49 -28.42 -3.81
CA HIS A 164 2.32 -27.73 -5.09
C HIS A 164 0.86 -27.81 -5.52
N LEU A 165 0.24 -26.69 -5.86
CA LEU A 165 -1.15 -26.64 -6.31
C LEU A 165 -1.19 -26.35 -7.81
N VAL A 166 -1.99 -27.10 -8.55
CA VAL A 166 -2.17 -26.93 -10.00
C VAL A 166 -3.64 -26.64 -10.29
N LYS A 167 -3.91 -25.41 -10.75
CA LYS A 167 -5.23 -24.99 -11.21
C LYS A 167 -5.52 -25.60 -12.58
N THR A 168 -6.61 -26.34 -12.69
CA THR A 168 -7.00 -27.07 -13.92
C THR A 168 -8.15 -26.44 -14.68
N ASP A 169 -9.05 -25.72 -14.01
CA ASP A 169 -10.16 -25.00 -14.62
C ASP A 169 -9.77 -23.53 -14.81
N PRO A 170 -9.84 -22.93 -16.01
CA PRO A 170 -9.54 -21.51 -16.24
C PRO A 170 -10.50 -20.53 -15.55
N ASP A 171 -11.77 -20.90 -15.39
CA ASP A 171 -12.88 -19.98 -15.09
C ASP A 171 -13.19 -19.90 -13.59
N ASN A 172 -12.81 -20.91 -12.82
CA ASN A 172 -12.95 -20.96 -11.37
C ASN A 172 -11.66 -20.62 -10.64
N GLU A 173 -11.74 -20.13 -9.40
CA GLU A 173 -10.57 -20.03 -8.52
C GLU A 173 -10.09 -21.41 -8.06
N ILE A 174 -8.78 -21.60 -7.87
CA ILE A 174 -8.27 -22.86 -7.28
C ILE A 174 -8.75 -23.02 -5.83
N PHE A 175 -8.86 -21.89 -5.12
CA PHE A 175 -9.42 -21.84 -3.78
C PHE A 175 -10.15 -20.51 -3.55
N ARG A 176 -11.37 -20.60 -3.03
CA ARG A 176 -12.15 -19.45 -2.59
C ARG A 176 -12.66 -19.61 -1.16
N ALA A 177 -12.73 -18.52 -0.42
CA ALA A 177 -13.32 -18.48 0.91
C ALA A 177 -14.35 -17.36 1.00
N GLU A 178 -15.55 -17.70 1.46
CA GLU A 178 -16.68 -16.79 1.52
C GLU A 178 -17.23 -16.78 2.96
N GLY A 179 -17.16 -15.63 3.62
CA GLY A 179 -17.87 -15.41 4.88
C GLY A 179 -19.31 -14.95 4.61
N SER A 180 -19.86 -14.17 5.53
CA SER A 180 -21.22 -13.67 5.39
C SER A 180 -21.44 -12.40 6.22
N PHE A 181 -22.53 -11.72 5.92
CA PHE A 181 -23.07 -10.63 6.73
C PHE A 181 -24.36 -11.08 7.40
N ASP A 182 -24.70 -10.45 8.54
CA ASP A 182 -26.06 -10.49 9.07
C ASP A 182 -27.05 -9.84 8.09
N ALA A 183 -28.34 -10.10 8.30
CA ALA A 183 -29.39 -9.44 7.55
C ALA A 183 -29.26 -7.90 7.67
N PRO A 184 -29.31 -7.14 6.56
CA PRO A 184 -29.21 -5.69 6.63
C PRO A 184 -30.33 -5.03 7.43
N VAL A 185 -29.96 -4.10 8.32
CA VAL A 185 -30.88 -3.26 9.09
C VAL A 185 -30.99 -1.88 8.44
N SER A 186 -32.20 -1.38 8.26
CA SER A 186 -32.43 -0.03 7.71
C SER A 186 -31.99 1.05 8.70
N VAL A 187 -31.29 2.06 8.18
CA VAL A 187 -30.83 3.23 8.93
C VAL A 187 -31.66 4.46 8.50
N GLY A 188 -32.37 5.05 9.45
CA GLY A 188 -33.22 6.23 9.23
C GLY A 188 -32.42 7.54 9.08
N GLY A 189 -31.16 7.57 9.54
CA GLY A 189 -30.28 8.71 9.36
C GLY A 189 -28.86 8.47 9.87
N VAL A 190 -27.90 9.17 9.28
CA VAL A 190 -26.48 9.16 9.67
C VAL A 190 -26.07 10.57 10.10
N ILE A 191 -25.52 10.69 11.30
CA ILE A 191 -24.98 11.96 11.82
C ILE A 191 -23.51 11.75 12.16
N THR A 192 -22.62 12.43 11.43
CA THR A 192 -21.17 12.31 11.59
C THR A 192 -20.60 13.51 12.34
N ASN A 193 -19.72 13.26 13.31
CA ASN A 193 -18.88 14.27 13.93
C ASN A 193 -17.39 13.88 13.81
N GLN A 194 -16.50 14.62 14.48
CA GLN A 194 -15.05 14.38 14.39
C GLN A 194 -14.57 13.07 15.04
N ARG A 195 -15.37 12.41 15.87
CA ARG A 195 -14.98 11.24 16.68
C ARG A 195 -15.71 9.96 16.29
N TYR A 196 -16.99 10.06 15.93
CA TYR A 196 -17.82 8.92 15.57
C TYR A 196 -18.93 9.33 14.59
N SER A 197 -19.57 8.32 14.01
CA SER A 197 -20.84 8.47 13.31
C SER A 197 -21.95 7.77 14.05
N ARG A 198 -23.14 8.35 14.00
CA ARG A 198 -24.33 7.88 14.70
C ARG A 198 -25.36 7.41 13.69
N LEU A 199 -25.72 6.14 13.78
CA LEU A 199 -26.72 5.50 12.95
C LEU A 199 -28.02 5.40 13.73
N VAL A 200 -29.11 5.97 13.22
CA VAL A 200 -30.44 5.82 13.81
C VAL A 200 -31.13 4.61 13.18
N VAL A 201 -31.38 3.56 13.97
CA VAL A 201 -32.03 2.32 13.52
C VAL A 201 -33.36 2.12 14.24
N ALA A 202 -34.25 1.28 13.71
CA ALA A 202 -35.52 0.98 14.37
C ALA A 202 -35.33 0.08 15.61
N ASP A 203 -34.31 -0.77 15.57
CA ASP A 203 -33.97 -1.75 16.59
C ASP A 203 -32.45 -1.94 16.62
N THR A 204 -31.89 -2.02 17.83
CA THR A 204 -30.45 -2.24 18.06
C THR A 204 -30.14 -3.68 18.47
N ASP A 205 -31.15 -4.54 18.59
CA ASP A 205 -31.00 -5.96 18.83
C ASP A 205 -30.06 -6.58 17.79
N GLY A 206 -29.02 -7.28 18.27
CA GLY A 206 -28.02 -7.95 17.43
C GLY A 206 -26.74 -7.15 17.19
N PHE A 207 -26.67 -5.87 17.60
CA PHE A 207 -25.41 -5.13 17.65
C PHE A 207 -24.80 -5.16 19.06
N ASN A 208 -23.48 -5.20 19.14
CA ASN A 208 -22.70 -5.09 20.37
C ASN A 208 -21.50 -4.17 20.14
N ALA A 209 -21.03 -3.51 21.20
CA ALA A 209 -19.76 -2.79 21.15
C ALA A 209 -18.61 -3.76 20.78
N GLY A 210 -17.78 -3.36 19.82
CA GLY A 210 -16.72 -4.18 19.23
C GLY A 210 -17.12 -4.91 17.94
N ASP A 211 -18.42 -4.98 17.61
CA ASP A 211 -18.85 -5.55 16.33
C ASP A 211 -18.29 -4.73 15.16
N ILE A 212 -17.86 -5.41 14.11
CA ILE A 212 -17.50 -4.78 12.84
C ILE A 212 -18.75 -4.76 11.97
N VAL A 213 -19.14 -3.58 11.53
CA VAL A 213 -20.30 -3.38 10.67
C VAL A 213 -19.89 -2.73 9.36
N LYS A 214 -20.67 -2.99 8.32
CA LYS A 214 -20.61 -2.26 7.07
C LYS A 214 -21.84 -1.39 6.94
N VAL A 215 -21.63 -0.08 6.82
CA VAL A 215 -22.68 0.89 6.49
C VAL A 215 -22.65 1.09 4.98
N PHE A 216 -23.78 0.97 4.31
CA PHE A 216 -23.86 1.01 2.85
C PHE A 216 -25.18 1.58 2.36
N SER A 217 -25.18 2.13 1.15
CA SER A 217 -26.35 2.80 0.57
C SER A 217 -26.36 2.70 -0.95
N ASN A 218 -27.48 3.08 -1.57
CA ASN A 218 -27.55 3.25 -3.02
C ASN A 218 -27.09 4.65 -3.47
N ASP A 219 -26.30 5.34 -2.65
CA ASP A 219 -25.61 6.54 -3.07
C ASP A 219 -24.37 6.13 -3.87
N GLU A 220 -24.08 6.85 -4.96
CA GLU A 220 -22.87 6.61 -5.74
C GLU A 220 -21.65 7.04 -4.92
N ILE A 221 -20.56 6.28 -5.02
CA ILE A 221 -19.27 6.71 -4.48
C ILE A 221 -18.90 8.00 -5.19
N ARG A 222 -18.90 9.10 -4.45
CA ARG A 222 -18.49 10.40 -4.96
C ARG A 222 -17.10 10.24 -5.60
N ASP A 223 -16.87 10.84 -6.75
CA ASP A 223 -15.57 10.77 -7.44
C ASP A 223 -15.18 9.37 -7.95
N SER A 224 -16.11 8.40 -7.96
CA SER A 224 -15.87 7.15 -8.67
C SER A 224 -16.02 7.32 -10.18
N ARG A 225 -15.61 6.31 -10.97
CA ARG A 225 -15.85 6.33 -12.41
C ARG A 225 -17.36 6.42 -12.66
N PRO A 226 -17.86 7.47 -13.36
CA PRO A 226 -19.25 7.54 -13.75
C PRO A 226 -19.54 6.39 -14.70
N ARG A 227 -20.59 5.65 -14.41
CA ARG A 227 -21.03 4.55 -15.24
C ARG A 227 -22.55 4.55 -15.35
N ASN A 228 -23.05 3.75 -16.28
CA ASN A 228 -24.49 3.53 -16.42
C ASN A 228 -25.08 2.93 -15.11
N GLU A 229 -26.40 3.00 -14.96
CA GLU A 229 -27.13 2.52 -13.76
C GLU A 229 -26.90 1.04 -13.41
N THR A 230 -26.33 0.26 -14.34
CA THR A 230 -26.00 -1.17 -14.17
C THR A 230 -24.57 -1.41 -13.70
N GLU A 231 -23.71 -0.41 -13.73
CA GLU A 231 -22.30 -0.53 -13.37
C GLU A 231 -21.82 0.48 -12.32
N LYS A 232 -22.73 1.14 -11.61
CA LYS A 232 -22.39 2.11 -10.58
C LYS A 232 -21.64 1.46 -9.41
N SER A 233 -20.68 2.21 -8.89
CA SER A 233 -19.98 1.90 -7.65
C SER A 233 -20.74 2.53 -6.49
N TRP A 234 -21.29 1.70 -5.61
CA TRP A 234 -22.16 2.14 -4.53
C TRP A 234 -21.39 2.36 -3.23
N GLN A 235 -21.83 3.32 -2.41
CA GLN A 235 -21.19 3.64 -1.14
C GLN A 235 -21.26 2.49 -0.14
N GLY A 236 -20.18 2.34 0.61
CA GLY A 236 -20.03 1.32 1.62
C GLY A 236 -18.71 1.48 2.36
N GLU A 237 -18.77 1.46 3.67
CA GLU A 237 -17.62 1.62 4.55
C GLU A 237 -17.73 0.69 5.75
N PHE A 238 -16.59 0.15 6.20
CA PHE A 238 -16.52 -0.59 7.44
C PHE A 238 -16.27 0.35 8.62
N ALA A 239 -16.92 0.07 9.74
CA ALA A 239 -16.70 0.74 11.01
C ALA A 239 -16.88 -0.25 12.17
N VAL A 240 -16.38 0.11 13.34
CA VAL A 240 -16.54 -0.67 14.57
C VAL A 240 -17.61 -0.02 15.43
N VAL A 241 -18.57 -0.80 15.93
CA VAL A 241 -19.56 -0.32 16.89
C VAL A 241 -18.84 0.07 18.18
N ALA A 242 -18.81 1.36 18.48
CA ALA A 242 -18.18 1.90 19.67
C ALA A 242 -19.11 1.87 20.89
N ASN A 243 -20.39 2.18 20.69
CA ASN A 243 -21.41 2.18 21.73
C ASN A 243 -22.82 2.03 21.13
N ILE A 244 -23.78 1.63 21.96
CA ILE A 244 -25.20 1.57 21.63
C ILE A 244 -25.97 2.37 22.68
N ASP A 245 -26.86 3.27 22.24
CA ASP A 245 -27.69 4.10 23.10
C ASP A 245 -29.13 4.13 22.57
N GLY A 246 -30.01 3.34 23.19
CA GLY A 246 -31.39 3.16 22.72
C GLY A 246 -31.44 2.66 21.26
N THR A 247 -31.94 3.50 20.36
CA THR A 247 -32.07 3.25 18.93
C THR A 247 -30.87 3.75 18.11
N GLU A 248 -29.79 4.16 18.77
CA GLU A 248 -28.61 4.73 18.13
C GLU A 248 -27.42 3.77 18.22
N VAL A 249 -26.85 3.41 17.07
CA VAL A 249 -25.58 2.68 16.98
C VAL A 249 -24.48 3.68 16.64
N HIS A 250 -23.50 3.83 17.54
CA HIS A 250 -22.38 4.74 17.37
C HIS A 250 -21.20 3.96 16.84
N VAL A 251 -20.64 4.37 15.69
CA VAL A 251 -19.55 3.66 15.01
C VAL A 251 -18.28 4.52 14.90
N SER A 252 -17.12 3.86 14.98
CA SER A 252 -15.79 4.46 14.93
C SER A 252 -14.86 3.67 14.00
N PRO A 253 -14.00 4.31 13.19
CA PRO A 253 -13.88 5.76 13.00
C PRO A 253 -15.16 6.39 12.41
N PRO A 254 -15.29 7.73 12.42
CA PRO A 254 -16.38 8.38 11.71
C PRO A 254 -16.40 7.97 10.24
N LEU A 255 -17.60 7.71 9.72
CA LEU A 255 -17.84 7.46 8.29
C LEU A 255 -17.42 8.68 7.48
N LEU A 256 -16.77 8.43 6.35
CA LEU A 256 -16.18 9.44 5.50
C LEU A 256 -17.18 9.96 4.46
N ASP A 257 -18.00 9.05 3.92
CA ASP A 257 -19.00 9.40 2.92
C ASP A 257 -20.29 9.92 3.56
N THR A 258 -21.08 10.61 2.73
CA THR A 258 -22.40 11.10 3.10
C THR A 258 -23.46 10.19 2.50
N TYR A 259 -24.30 9.65 3.38
CA TYR A 259 -25.33 8.67 3.06
C TYR A 259 -26.71 9.35 3.04
N SER A 260 -27.48 9.12 1.98
CA SER A 260 -28.79 9.76 1.78
C SER A 260 -29.88 8.82 1.25
N THR A 261 -29.52 7.73 0.56
CA THR A 261 -30.48 6.88 -0.16
C THR A 261 -30.42 5.42 0.28
N ASN A 262 -31.51 4.88 0.84
CA ASN A 262 -31.60 3.45 1.24
C ASN A 262 -30.40 3.00 2.11
N ILE A 263 -30.17 3.75 3.18
CA ILE A 263 -29.04 3.54 4.08
C ILE A 263 -29.31 2.29 4.90
N ARG A 264 -28.31 1.41 4.96
CA ARG A 264 -28.36 0.12 5.64
C ARG A 264 -27.08 -0.11 6.41
N VAL A 265 -27.17 -0.95 7.43
CA VAL A 265 -26.01 -1.44 8.18
C VAL A 265 -26.12 -2.95 8.37
N ALA A 266 -25.03 -3.66 8.18
CA ALA A 266 -24.96 -5.10 8.41
C ALA A 266 -23.66 -5.46 9.13
N ARG A 267 -23.74 -6.33 10.14
CA ARG A 267 -22.56 -6.85 10.83
C ARG A 267 -21.88 -7.92 9.98
N ILE A 268 -20.56 -7.86 9.85
CA ILE A 268 -19.80 -8.95 9.22
C ILE A 268 -19.63 -10.09 10.22
N GLN A 269 -19.92 -11.33 9.79
CA GLN A 269 -19.71 -12.48 10.66
C GLN A 269 -18.22 -12.74 10.87
N ASN A 270 -17.88 -13.28 12.03
CA ASN A 270 -16.49 -13.58 12.40
C ASN A 270 -16.00 -14.91 11.79
N HIS A 271 -16.06 -15.01 10.46
CA HIS A 271 -15.51 -16.12 9.71
C HIS A 271 -14.07 -15.82 9.31
N ARG A 272 -13.16 -16.73 9.64
CA ARG A 272 -11.73 -16.58 9.39
C ARG A 272 -11.17 -17.79 8.65
N VAL A 273 -10.54 -17.57 7.51
CA VAL A 273 -9.83 -18.62 6.77
C VAL A 273 -8.35 -18.31 6.69
N SER A 274 -7.52 -19.24 7.15
CA SER A 274 -6.08 -19.23 6.91
C SER A 274 -5.76 -20.24 5.81
N PHE A 275 -5.08 -19.81 4.75
CA PHE A 275 -4.67 -20.69 3.66
C PHE A 275 -3.18 -20.52 3.38
N ARG A 276 -2.39 -21.55 3.65
CA ARG A 276 -0.94 -21.57 3.35
C ARG A 276 -0.66 -22.60 2.29
N PHE A 277 0.21 -22.27 1.34
CA PHE A 277 0.61 -23.19 0.28
C PHE A 277 2.08 -22.99 -0.08
N GLY A 278 2.75 -24.05 -0.54
CA GLY A 278 4.13 -23.96 -0.98
C GLY A 278 4.23 -23.20 -2.29
N THR A 279 3.70 -23.80 -3.35
CA THR A 279 3.62 -23.15 -4.68
C THR A 279 2.25 -23.39 -5.31
N ALA A 280 1.80 -22.45 -6.15
CA ALA A 280 0.60 -22.58 -6.95
C ALA A 280 0.90 -22.23 -8.41
N ASP A 281 0.35 -22.99 -9.34
CA ASP A 281 0.57 -22.87 -10.76
C ASP A 281 -0.74 -23.05 -11.53
N TYR A 282 -0.75 -22.61 -12.78
CA TYR A 282 -1.86 -22.73 -13.70
C TYR A 282 -1.41 -23.48 -14.95
N ASP A 283 -2.03 -24.63 -15.20
CA ASP A 283 -1.68 -25.55 -16.30
C ASP A 283 -2.18 -25.06 -17.68
N GLY A 284 -3.04 -24.04 -17.68
CA GLY A 284 -3.57 -23.45 -18.91
C GLY A 284 -2.72 -22.31 -19.47
N ASN A 285 -3.08 -21.85 -20.67
CA ASN A 285 -2.50 -20.64 -21.23
C ASN A 285 -2.96 -19.41 -20.42
N PRO A 286 -2.03 -18.58 -19.91
CA PRO A 286 -2.37 -17.33 -19.24
C PRO A 286 -3.15 -16.45 -20.23
N GLY A 287 -4.44 -16.24 -19.95
CA GLY A 287 -5.33 -15.41 -20.76
C GLY A 287 -5.18 -13.93 -20.43
N THR A 288 -5.94 -13.06 -21.10
CA THR A 288 -5.99 -11.61 -20.80
C THR A 288 -7.27 -11.23 -20.07
N GLU A 289 -7.76 -12.09 -19.16
CA GLU A 289 -9.02 -11.86 -18.46
C GLU A 289 -8.78 -11.65 -16.97
N PHE A 290 -8.93 -10.40 -16.52
CA PHE A 290 -8.77 -10.01 -15.11
C PHE A 290 -9.70 -10.77 -14.15
N THR A 291 -10.85 -11.25 -14.64
CA THR A 291 -11.84 -12.00 -13.87
C THR A 291 -11.37 -13.38 -13.44
N ARG A 292 -10.32 -13.91 -14.09
CA ARG A 292 -9.75 -15.21 -13.74
C ARG A 292 -8.73 -15.05 -12.62
N ARG A 293 -8.98 -15.71 -11.50
CA ARG A 293 -8.20 -15.55 -10.27
C ARG A 293 -7.66 -16.89 -9.78
N MET A 294 -6.50 -16.91 -9.12
CA MET A 294 -6.06 -18.10 -8.38
C MET A 294 -6.85 -18.21 -7.08
N PHE A 295 -6.85 -17.14 -6.29
CA PHE A 295 -7.43 -17.13 -4.94
C PHE A 295 -8.44 -15.99 -4.76
N ARG A 296 -9.57 -16.27 -4.09
CA ARG A 296 -10.58 -15.24 -3.78
C ARG A 296 -11.13 -15.36 -2.37
N TYR A 297 -11.03 -14.27 -1.60
CA TYR A 297 -11.69 -14.10 -0.31
C TYR A 297 -12.86 -13.13 -0.46
N SER A 298 -13.97 -13.38 0.24
CA SER A 298 -15.09 -12.45 0.28
C SER A 298 -15.81 -12.46 1.62
N ALA A 299 -16.19 -11.28 2.14
CA ALA A 299 -16.96 -11.14 3.38
C ALA A 299 -16.34 -11.83 4.61
N LEU A 300 -15.01 -11.83 4.71
CA LEU A 300 -14.26 -12.44 5.81
C LEU A 300 -13.67 -11.41 6.78
N ASN A 301 -13.42 -11.84 8.02
CA ASN A 301 -12.79 -11.04 9.07
C ASN A 301 -11.49 -11.72 9.56
N GLY A 302 -10.35 -11.04 9.42
CA GLY A 302 -9.07 -11.51 9.98
C GLY A 302 -8.45 -12.72 9.26
N SER A 303 -8.75 -12.90 7.97
CA SER A 303 -8.27 -14.04 7.18
C SER A 303 -6.83 -13.87 6.72
N TYR A 304 -6.15 -14.99 6.46
CA TYR A 304 -4.73 -15.02 6.12
C TYR A 304 -4.50 -15.87 4.87
N ILE A 305 -3.62 -15.43 3.98
CA ILE A 305 -3.13 -16.23 2.86
C ILE A 305 -1.61 -16.08 2.71
N ALA A 306 -0.91 -17.18 2.47
CA ALA A 306 0.52 -17.13 2.16
C ALA A 306 0.99 -18.23 1.21
N GLY A 307 1.93 -17.89 0.33
CA GLY A 307 2.54 -18.84 -0.60
C GLY A 307 3.16 -18.19 -1.84
N HIS A 308 3.56 -19.03 -2.79
CA HIS A 308 4.21 -18.60 -4.04
C HIS A 308 3.38 -18.96 -5.27
N VAL A 309 2.82 -17.97 -5.96
CA VAL A 309 2.16 -18.15 -7.26
C VAL A 309 3.20 -18.05 -8.36
N VAL A 310 3.47 -19.16 -9.06
CA VAL A 310 4.51 -19.26 -10.10
C VAL A 310 4.01 -18.76 -11.46
N ARG A 311 2.75 -19.10 -11.78
CA ARG A 311 1.97 -18.57 -12.92
C ARG A 311 0.50 -18.53 -12.52
N GLY A 312 -0.25 -17.65 -13.14
CA GLY A 312 -1.69 -17.50 -12.90
C GLY A 312 -2.42 -16.96 -14.14
N PRO A 313 -3.75 -17.11 -14.21
CA PRO A 313 -4.53 -16.76 -15.39
C PRO A 313 -4.79 -15.26 -15.54
N GLY A 314 -4.59 -14.46 -14.49
CA GLY A 314 -4.87 -13.02 -14.46
C GLY A 314 -4.54 -12.45 -13.08
N THR A 315 -5.33 -12.78 -12.06
CA THR A 315 -5.12 -12.31 -10.69
C THR A 315 -4.60 -13.43 -9.79
N ALA A 316 -3.55 -13.21 -9.00
CA ALA A 316 -3.09 -14.16 -7.99
C ALA A 316 -4.07 -14.18 -6.81
N PHE A 317 -4.30 -13.07 -6.14
CA PHE A 317 -5.22 -13.00 -5.01
C PHE A 317 -6.18 -11.82 -5.11
N SER A 318 -7.42 -12.05 -4.72
CA SER A 318 -8.42 -11.00 -4.56
C SER A 318 -9.11 -11.14 -3.22
N ASP A 319 -9.34 -10.03 -2.54
CA ASP A 319 -10.32 -9.95 -1.47
C ASP A 319 -11.44 -8.99 -1.83
N HIS A 320 -12.67 -9.33 -1.44
CA HIS A 320 -13.86 -8.54 -1.72
C HIS A 320 -14.67 -8.32 -0.45
N SER A 321 -14.81 -7.07 -0.02
CA SER A 321 -15.52 -6.73 1.21
C SER A 321 -15.01 -7.51 2.44
N CYS A 322 -13.70 -7.68 2.55
CA CYS A 322 -13.07 -8.29 3.71
C CYS A 322 -12.55 -7.23 4.67
N VAL A 323 -12.33 -7.61 5.94
CA VAL A 323 -11.66 -6.76 6.93
C VAL A 323 -10.48 -7.50 7.54
N TYR A 324 -9.38 -6.77 7.77
CA TYR A 324 -8.16 -7.33 8.37
C TYR A 324 -7.58 -8.54 7.62
N THR A 325 -7.76 -8.60 6.30
CA THR A 325 -7.09 -9.60 5.46
C THR A 325 -5.58 -9.43 5.54
N VAL A 326 -4.85 -10.51 5.73
CA VAL A 326 -3.39 -10.54 5.64
C VAL A 326 -2.97 -11.40 4.46
N ALA A 327 -2.14 -10.88 3.57
CA ALA A 327 -1.55 -11.65 2.47
C ALA A 327 -0.02 -11.55 2.47
N ASP A 328 0.65 -12.69 2.38
CA ASP A 328 2.10 -12.80 2.25
C ASP A 328 2.44 -13.64 1.02
N LEU A 329 2.61 -12.96 -0.12
CA LEU A 329 2.62 -13.60 -1.43
C LEU A 329 3.89 -13.30 -2.21
N ARG A 330 4.48 -14.35 -2.78
CA ARG A 330 5.37 -14.22 -3.93
C ARG A 330 4.58 -14.49 -5.20
N VAL A 331 4.67 -13.64 -6.21
CA VAL A 331 3.90 -13.75 -7.44
C VAL A 331 4.80 -13.58 -8.66
N GLU A 332 4.74 -14.53 -9.58
CA GLU A 332 5.52 -14.50 -10.81
C GLU A 332 4.65 -14.75 -12.05
N ASN A 333 5.11 -14.24 -13.19
CA ASN A 333 4.66 -14.59 -14.53
C ASN A 333 3.13 -14.56 -14.72
N LEU A 334 2.52 -13.41 -14.42
CA LEU A 334 1.12 -13.14 -14.77
C LEU A 334 1.04 -12.43 -16.14
N PRO A 335 -0.13 -12.44 -16.81
CA PRO A 335 -0.32 -11.74 -18.08
C PRO A 335 0.10 -10.26 -17.99
N ALA A 336 0.78 -9.73 -19.01
CA ALA A 336 1.24 -8.34 -18.99
C ALA A 336 0.09 -7.30 -19.00
N ALA A 337 -1.05 -7.65 -19.61
CA ALA A 337 -2.19 -6.75 -19.77
C ALA A 337 -3.10 -6.69 -18.53
N ASP A 338 -3.28 -7.82 -17.81
CA ASP A 338 -4.24 -7.93 -16.69
C ASP A 338 -3.68 -8.79 -15.55
N GLY A 339 -2.36 -8.78 -15.39
CA GLY A 339 -1.65 -9.54 -14.36
C GLY A 339 -1.64 -8.80 -13.04
N TYR A 340 -2.48 -9.22 -12.09
CA TYR A 340 -2.62 -8.61 -10.78
C TYR A 340 -2.10 -9.53 -9.67
N GLY A 341 -1.18 -9.07 -8.85
CA GLY A 341 -0.71 -9.80 -7.67
C GLY A 341 -1.82 -9.89 -6.63
N VAL A 342 -2.18 -8.73 -6.07
CA VAL A 342 -3.31 -8.58 -5.15
C VAL A 342 -4.28 -7.53 -5.68
N THR A 343 -5.57 -7.86 -5.62
CA THR A 343 -6.68 -6.92 -5.86
C THR A 343 -7.49 -6.76 -4.57
N CYS A 344 -7.57 -5.53 -4.07
CA CYS A 344 -8.36 -5.18 -2.89
C CYS A 344 -9.69 -4.55 -3.32
N GLY A 345 -10.80 -5.30 -3.26
CA GLY A 345 -12.11 -4.87 -3.75
C GLY A 345 -13.06 -4.49 -2.61
N GLY A 346 -13.20 -3.21 -2.28
CA GLY A 346 -14.13 -2.79 -1.22
C GLY A 346 -13.82 -3.35 0.18
N SER A 347 -12.60 -3.86 0.37
CA SER A 347 -12.09 -4.37 1.65
C SER A 347 -11.51 -3.23 2.50
N SER A 348 -11.31 -3.47 3.79
CA SER A 348 -10.73 -2.48 4.70
C SER A 348 -9.68 -3.04 5.66
N TRP A 349 -8.70 -2.20 6.01
CA TRP A 349 -7.67 -2.52 7.00
C TRP A 349 -6.84 -3.79 6.71
N GLY A 350 -6.68 -4.16 5.44
CA GLY A 350 -5.81 -5.28 5.05
C GLY A 350 -4.33 -4.96 5.23
N ASP A 351 -3.49 -6.00 5.39
CA ASP A 351 -2.02 -5.92 5.45
C ASP A 351 -1.41 -6.87 4.41
N TYR A 352 -0.77 -6.31 3.39
CA TYR A 352 -0.27 -7.03 2.24
C TYR A 352 1.25 -6.92 2.14
N ARG A 353 1.93 -8.07 2.07
CA ARG A 353 3.35 -8.22 1.77
C ARG A 353 3.49 -8.98 0.46
N ILE A 354 4.08 -8.33 -0.54
CA ILE A 354 4.06 -8.83 -1.91
C ILE A 354 5.47 -8.75 -2.51
N VAL A 355 5.97 -9.88 -2.98
CA VAL A 355 7.18 -9.95 -3.82
C VAL A 355 6.75 -10.37 -5.22
N ALA A 356 6.81 -9.47 -6.19
CA ALA A 356 6.22 -9.71 -7.50
C ALA A 356 7.21 -9.53 -8.66
N ASN A 357 7.11 -10.38 -9.69
CA ASN A 357 7.95 -10.30 -10.88
C ASN A 357 7.16 -10.66 -12.15
N ARG A 358 7.32 -9.89 -13.22
CA ARG A 358 6.67 -10.11 -14.54
C ARG A 358 5.14 -10.19 -14.45
N LEU A 359 4.54 -9.07 -14.09
CA LEU A 359 3.11 -8.84 -14.02
C LEU A 359 2.80 -7.36 -14.25
N ARG A 360 1.53 -6.99 -14.40
CA ARG A 360 1.12 -5.61 -14.59
C ARG A 360 1.17 -4.81 -13.28
N HIS A 361 0.43 -5.28 -12.27
CA HIS A 361 0.24 -4.63 -10.97
C HIS A 361 0.52 -5.65 -9.86
N ALA A 362 1.50 -5.39 -8.99
CA ALA A 362 1.71 -6.18 -7.78
C ALA A 362 0.56 -5.97 -6.77
N PHE A 363 0.12 -4.73 -6.62
CA PHE A 363 -1.07 -4.37 -5.85
C PHE A 363 -1.93 -3.43 -6.67
N THR A 364 -3.24 -3.63 -6.59
CA THR A 364 -4.25 -2.65 -7.01
C THR A 364 -5.47 -2.75 -6.10
N ASP A 365 -6.34 -1.74 -6.17
CA ASP A 365 -7.62 -1.72 -5.49
C ASP A 365 -8.77 -1.47 -6.47
N ASP A 366 -10.00 -1.72 -6.02
CA ASP A 366 -11.19 -1.21 -6.68
C ASP A 366 -12.34 -1.18 -5.66
N THR A 367 -13.53 -0.82 -6.12
CA THR A 367 -14.78 -1.00 -5.39
C THR A 367 -15.19 -2.47 -5.32
N ALA A 368 -16.00 -2.87 -4.32
CA ALA A 368 -16.31 -4.29 -4.06
C ALA A 368 -17.00 -5.01 -5.22
N GLY A 369 -17.60 -4.26 -6.12
CA GLY A 369 -18.25 -4.77 -7.30
C GLY A 369 -19.01 -3.68 -8.03
N ARG A 370 -19.53 -4.07 -9.19
CA ARG A 370 -20.48 -3.28 -9.99
C ARG A 370 -21.83 -3.94 -9.83
N ALA A 371 -22.76 -3.23 -9.21
CA ALA A 371 -24.05 -3.79 -8.86
C ALA A 371 -25.16 -3.02 -9.56
N ALA A 372 -26.19 -3.72 -10.01
CA ALA A 372 -27.41 -3.08 -10.48
C ALA A 372 -28.03 -2.23 -9.36
N THR A 373 -28.75 -1.18 -9.74
CA THR A 373 -29.54 -0.37 -8.81
C THR A 373 -30.46 -1.27 -7.96
N GLY A 374 -30.46 -1.07 -6.64
CA GLY A 374 -31.31 -1.82 -5.72
C GLY A 374 -30.72 -3.12 -5.14
N GLN A 375 -29.45 -3.44 -5.40
CA GLN A 375 -28.78 -4.57 -4.73
C GLN A 375 -28.82 -4.44 -3.21
N THR A 376 -28.91 -5.59 -2.53
CA THR A 376 -29.05 -5.68 -1.06
C THR A 376 -27.89 -6.40 -0.38
N ASP A 377 -27.05 -7.10 -1.13
CA ASP A 377 -25.88 -7.81 -0.59
C ASP A 377 -24.80 -6.80 -0.17
N PRO A 378 -24.42 -6.71 1.13
CA PRO A 378 -23.37 -5.79 1.57
C PRO A 378 -22.01 -6.06 0.90
N ALA A 379 -21.77 -7.28 0.40
CA ALA A 379 -20.48 -7.68 -0.18
C ALA A 379 -20.16 -6.97 -1.51
N VAL A 380 -21.14 -6.36 -2.19
CA VAL A 380 -20.93 -5.66 -3.48
C VAL A 380 -20.86 -4.14 -3.35
N PHE A 381 -20.96 -3.60 -2.14
CA PHE A 381 -20.91 -2.16 -1.87
C PHE A 381 -19.52 -1.72 -1.42
N GLY A 382 -19.21 -0.45 -1.58
CA GLY A 382 -18.10 0.17 -0.90
C GLY A 382 -16.78 0.16 -1.62
N ARG A 383 -15.88 0.92 -1.02
CA ARG A 383 -14.59 1.30 -1.57
C ARG A 383 -13.47 0.59 -0.82
N ALA A 384 -12.31 0.40 -1.43
CA ALA A 384 -11.17 -0.13 -0.70
C ALA A 384 -10.61 0.94 0.26
N MET A 385 -10.35 0.59 1.52
CA MET A 385 -9.94 1.58 2.52
C MET A 385 -8.82 1.12 3.44
N TYR A 386 -7.90 2.02 3.78
CA TYR A 386 -6.94 1.86 4.88
C TYR A 386 -6.07 0.58 4.82
N CYS A 387 -5.92 0.00 3.62
CA CYS A 387 -4.99 -1.09 3.40
C CYS A 387 -3.55 -0.66 3.58
N LYS A 388 -2.75 -1.51 4.19
CA LYS A 388 -1.31 -1.35 4.34
C LYS A 388 -0.61 -2.29 3.38
N ILE A 389 0.34 -1.74 2.63
CA ILE A 389 1.26 -2.50 1.79
C ILE A 389 2.63 -2.25 2.40
N THR A 390 3.29 -3.30 2.90
CA THR A 390 4.51 -3.16 3.72
C THR A 390 5.63 -4.05 3.21
N GLY A 391 6.88 -3.56 3.25
CA GLY A 391 8.09 -4.36 2.98
C GLY A 391 8.04 -5.13 1.65
N SER A 392 7.39 -4.54 0.64
CA SER A 392 7.03 -5.23 -0.61
C SER A 392 7.93 -4.78 -1.76
N SER A 393 8.15 -5.67 -2.72
CA SER A 393 9.00 -5.37 -3.88
C SER A 393 8.40 -5.91 -5.17
N ALA A 394 8.53 -5.16 -6.25
CA ALA A 394 7.98 -5.56 -7.52
C ALA A 394 8.84 -5.15 -8.72
N ARG A 395 8.99 -6.10 -9.66
CA ARG A 395 9.48 -5.86 -11.02
C ARG A 395 8.36 -6.15 -12.01
N ALA A 396 7.61 -5.12 -12.36
CA ALA A 396 6.44 -5.23 -13.23
C ALA A 396 6.74 -4.85 -14.68
N THR A 397 5.91 -5.35 -15.60
CA THR A 397 5.92 -4.99 -17.02
C THR A 397 5.16 -3.69 -17.31
N ALA A 398 4.44 -3.16 -16.31
CA ALA A 398 3.73 -1.89 -16.39
C ALA A 398 3.80 -1.18 -15.03
N VAL A 399 2.70 -1.03 -14.30
CA VAL A 399 2.63 -0.24 -13.07
C VAL A 399 2.55 -1.15 -11.84
N PRO A 400 3.67 -1.48 -11.17
CA PRO A 400 3.64 -2.42 -10.06
C PRO A 400 2.74 -1.98 -8.90
N TRP A 401 2.74 -0.70 -8.55
CA TRP A 401 1.97 -0.20 -7.41
C TRP A 401 0.91 0.76 -7.88
N ASP A 402 -0.34 0.35 -7.72
CA ASP A 402 -1.45 1.03 -8.32
C ASP A 402 -2.59 1.16 -7.31
N THR A 403 -3.32 2.26 -7.39
CA THR A 403 -4.63 2.42 -6.75
C THR A 403 -5.60 2.94 -7.80
N HIS A 404 -6.89 2.70 -7.61
CA HIS A 404 -7.96 3.21 -8.47
C HIS A 404 -8.77 4.30 -7.74
N HIS A 405 -9.71 4.92 -8.45
CA HIS A 405 -10.56 6.00 -7.94
C HIS A 405 -11.37 5.64 -6.67
N GLY A 406 -11.61 4.34 -6.44
CA GLY A 406 -12.28 3.84 -5.24
C GLY A 406 -11.37 3.81 -4.00
N GLY A 407 -10.04 3.83 -4.16
CA GLY A 407 -9.12 3.75 -3.06
C GLY A 407 -9.23 4.93 -2.09
N TYR A 408 -9.15 4.64 -0.79
CA TYR A 408 -9.02 5.65 0.26
C TYR A 408 -7.99 5.25 1.31
N GLY A 409 -7.06 6.15 1.64
CA GLY A 409 -6.23 6.03 2.84
C GLY A 409 -5.24 4.86 2.85
N HIS A 410 -4.98 4.23 1.70
CA HIS A 410 -3.94 3.20 1.59
C HIS A 410 -2.56 3.74 2.00
N HIS A 411 -1.80 2.89 2.68
CA HIS A 411 -0.45 3.20 3.16
C HIS A 411 0.56 2.24 2.54
N PHE A 412 1.43 2.78 1.69
CA PHE A 412 2.59 2.11 1.13
C PHE A 412 3.80 2.45 2.00
N TYR A 413 4.43 1.45 2.62
CA TYR A 413 5.56 1.63 3.52
C TYR A 413 6.70 0.68 3.18
N ASP A 414 7.91 1.22 2.98
CA ASP A 414 9.11 0.43 2.66
C ASP A 414 8.90 -0.42 1.39
N ILE A 415 8.56 0.25 0.28
CA ILE A 415 8.20 -0.39 -0.98
C ILE A 415 9.24 -0.13 -2.05
N THR A 416 9.71 -1.18 -2.72
CA THR A 416 10.62 -1.06 -3.86
C THR A 416 9.93 -1.40 -5.18
N ALA A 417 10.02 -0.51 -6.16
CA ALA A 417 9.52 -0.70 -7.51
C ALA A 417 10.66 -0.61 -8.52
N THR A 418 10.79 -1.60 -9.39
CA THR A 418 11.78 -1.59 -10.48
C THR A 418 11.10 -1.79 -11.83
N GLY A 419 11.32 -0.85 -12.74
CA GLY A 419 10.83 -0.91 -14.12
C GLY A 419 11.97 -1.12 -15.09
N THR A 420 11.67 -1.73 -16.23
CA THR A 420 12.50 -1.60 -17.45
C THR A 420 11.72 -0.93 -18.58
N ASP A 421 10.41 -1.20 -18.65
CA ASP A 421 9.49 -0.72 -19.70
C ASP A 421 8.22 -0.07 -19.11
N ALA A 422 8.22 0.12 -17.79
CA ALA A 422 7.10 0.72 -17.06
C ALA A 422 7.01 2.22 -17.35
N ARG A 423 5.82 2.68 -17.76
CA ARG A 423 5.55 4.13 -17.79
C ARG A 423 5.54 4.73 -16.39
N TRP A 424 4.98 4.03 -15.42
CA TRP A 424 4.87 4.49 -14.03
C TRP A 424 5.25 3.36 -13.09
N LEU A 425 5.93 3.67 -11.98
CA LEU A 425 6.20 2.67 -10.95
C LEU A 425 5.16 2.71 -9.82
N PHE A 426 4.75 3.89 -9.45
CA PHE A 426 3.61 4.12 -8.56
C PHE A 426 2.59 4.95 -9.31
N ARG A 427 1.36 4.46 -9.45
CA ARG A 427 0.24 5.20 -10.03
C ARG A 427 -0.87 5.30 -8.99
N ILE A 428 -0.91 6.45 -8.35
CA ILE A 428 -1.77 6.71 -7.21
C ILE A 428 -2.97 7.53 -7.68
N ARG A 429 -4.14 7.00 -7.37
CA ARG A 429 -5.48 7.52 -7.70
C ARG A 429 -6.36 7.36 -6.46
N GLY A 430 -7.52 8.01 -6.40
CA GLY A 430 -8.36 7.96 -5.19
C GLY A 430 -7.90 8.99 -4.17
N ARG A 431 -7.97 8.71 -2.87
CA ARG A 431 -7.86 9.78 -1.85
C ARG A 431 -6.99 9.43 -0.66
N ALA A 432 -6.30 10.45 -0.14
CA ALA A 432 -5.62 10.40 1.16
C ALA A 432 -4.58 9.28 1.30
N HIS A 433 -4.01 8.78 0.19
CA HIS A 433 -2.96 7.76 0.24
C HIS A 433 -1.67 8.30 0.81
N THR A 434 -0.97 7.48 1.60
CA THR A 434 0.36 7.79 2.11
C THR A 434 1.37 6.81 1.52
N LEU A 435 2.47 7.35 0.99
CA LEU A 435 3.63 6.60 0.55
C LEU A 435 4.80 7.04 1.41
N SER A 436 5.50 6.11 2.04
CA SER A 436 6.61 6.41 2.94
C SER A 436 7.74 5.43 2.73
N ASP A 437 8.97 5.95 2.68
CA ASP A 437 10.19 5.14 2.48
C ASP A 437 10.11 4.26 1.21
N CYS A 438 9.42 4.75 0.18
CA CYS A 438 9.23 4.04 -1.08
C CYS A 438 10.33 4.39 -2.09
N ILE A 439 10.80 3.41 -2.86
CA ILE A 439 11.89 3.55 -3.84
C ILE A 439 11.38 3.17 -5.24
N ALA A 440 11.63 4.01 -6.23
CA ALA A 440 11.29 3.77 -7.64
C ALA A 440 12.56 3.79 -8.53
N ILE A 441 12.81 2.71 -9.30
CA ILE A 441 14.04 2.52 -10.08
C ILE A 441 13.75 2.22 -11.56
N GLY A 442 14.33 2.98 -12.49
CA GLY A 442 14.50 2.55 -13.89
C GLY A 442 13.28 2.67 -14.83
N ALA A 443 12.35 3.59 -14.60
CA ALA A 443 11.13 3.75 -15.40
C ALA A 443 11.00 5.13 -16.07
N GLU A 444 10.00 5.31 -16.95
CA GLU A 444 9.67 6.64 -17.49
C GLU A 444 9.25 7.58 -16.35
N SER A 445 8.39 7.14 -15.44
CA SER A 445 7.97 7.89 -14.26
C SER A 445 8.10 7.06 -12.97
N GLY A 446 8.63 7.68 -11.91
CA GLY A 446 8.71 7.10 -10.58
C GLY A 446 7.34 7.09 -9.89
N PHE A 447 6.93 8.25 -9.40
CA PHE A 447 5.66 8.44 -8.70
C PHE A 447 4.66 9.23 -9.56
N GLY A 448 3.45 8.71 -9.67
CA GLY A 448 2.36 9.32 -10.40
C GLY A 448 1.14 9.55 -9.54
N VAL A 449 0.55 10.75 -9.64
CA VAL A 449 -0.78 11.05 -9.10
C VAL A 449 -1.67 11.43 -10.27
N MET A 450 -2.81 10.77 -10.44
CA MET A 450 -3.71 11.12 -11.54
C MET A 450 -5.18 10.81 -11.24
N ALA A 451 -6.03 11.58 -11.90
CA ALA A 451 -7.43 11.22 -12.06
C ALA A 451 -7.55 9.96 -12.94
N GLU A 452 -8.71 9.31 -12.89
CA GLU A 452 -9.02 8.22 -13.82
C GLU A 452 -10.05 8.70 -14.86
N ALA A 453 -9.66 9.56 -15.81
CA ALA A 453 -10.61 10.14 -16.78
C ALA A 453 -10.80 9.36 -18.08
N GLY A 454 -10.00 8.31 -18.32
CA GLY A 454 -9.96 7.58 -19.61
C GLY A 454 -11.25 6.89 -20.07
N LEU A 455 -12.33 6.93 -19.29
CA LEU A 455 -13.65 6.38 -19.64
C LEU A 455 -14.79 7.43 -19.52
N GLY A 456 -14.46 8.72 -19.62
CA GLY A 456 -15.43 9.81 -19.48
C GLY A 456 -15.73 10.20 -18.03
N GLY A 457 -14.84 9.87 -17.10
CA GLY A 457 -15.05 10.07 -15.68
C GLY A 457 -14.36 11.28 -15.05
N GLN A 458 -15.00 11.86 -14.03
CA GLN A 458 -14.42 12.89 -13.14
C GLN A 458 -13.77 12.25 -11.91
N GLY A 459 -13.08 11.11 -12.08
CA GLY A 459 -12.48 10.42 -10.94
C GLY A 459 -11.42 11.30 -10.29
N THR A 460 -11.63 11.77 -9.05
CA THR A 460 -10.72 12.74 -8.42
C THR A 460 -9.57 12.06 -7.68
N SER A 461 -8.42 12.75 -7.57
CA SER A 461 -7.22 12.21 -6.94
C SER A 461 -6.49 13.25 -6.09
N TYR A 462 -6.72 13.24 -4.78
CA TYR A 462 -6.27 14.31 -3.88
C TYR A 462 -5.82 13.85 -2.49
N GLN A 463 -5.21 14.77 -1.73
CA GLN A 463 -4.73 14.57 -0.35
C GLN A 463 -3.63 13.50 -0.19
N HIS A 464 -2.88 13.20 -1.25
CA HIS A 464 -1.80 12.21 -1.17
C HIS A 464 -0.58 12.76 -0.45
N ARG A 465 0.09 11.92 0.35
CA ARG A 465 1.31 12.27 1.08
C ARG A 465 2.44 11.32 0.71
N PHE A 466 3.61 11.86 0.40
CA PHE A 466 4.84 11.15 0.06
C PHE A 466 5.89 11.56 1.10
N VAL A 467 6.44 10.61 1.85
CA VAL A 467 7.37 10.87 2.97
C VAL A 467 8.65 10.08 2.76
N ASN A 468 9.79 10.76 2.65
CA ASN A 468 11.10 10.11 2.49
C ASN A 468 11.16 9.11 1.31
N CYS A 469 10.44 9.39 0.22
CA CYS A 469 10.48 8.56 -0.98
C CYS A 469 11.75 8.83 -1.80
N ALA A 470 12.20 7.83 -2.57
CA ALA A 470 13.35 7.96 -3.44
C ALA A 470 13.08 7.50 -4.87
N THR A 471 13.74 8.15 -5.83
CA THR A 471 13.78 7.70 -7.23
C THR A 471 15.22 7.59 -7.72
N TYR A 472 15.48 6.58 -8.53
CA TYR A 472 16.77 6.33 -9.16
C TYR A 472 16.59 6.01 -10.64
N ARG A 473 17.34 6.69 -11.51
CA ARG A 473 17.34 6.44 -12.96
C ARG A 473 15.96 6.46 -13.60
N VAL A 474 15.08 7.36 -13.16
CA VAL A 474 13.75 7.54 -13.74
C VAL A 474 13.72 8.75 -14.66
N GLY A 475 12.89 8.73 -15.70
CA GLY A 475 12.68 9.91 -16.56
C GLY A 475 12.07 11.08 -15.78
N GLN A 476 10.97 10.80 -15.08
CA GLN A 476 10.18 11.74 -14.30
C GLN A 476 9.99 11.20 -12.88
N PRO A 477 10.71 11.72 -11.89
CA PRO A 477 10.56 11.31 -10.49
C PRO A 477 9.14 11.42 -9.96
N PHE A 478 8.45 12.49 -10.36
CA PHE A 478 7.10 12.78 -9.96
C PHE A 478 6.32 13.34 -11.14
N ASN A 479 5.10 12.84 -11.36
CA ASN A 479 4.20 13.39 -12.38
C ASN A 479 2.76 13.41 -11.84
N VAL A 480 2.17 14.61 -11.82
CA VAL A 480 0.77 14.83 -11.45
C VAL A 480 0.00 15.12 -12.72
N ALA A 481 -0.63 14.11 -13.30
CA ALA A 481 -1.34 14.27 -14.55
C ALA A 481 -2.75 14.82 -14.30
N LYS A 482 -3.00 16.07 -14.72
CA LYS A 482 -4.35 16.62 -14.84
C LYS A 482 -4.96 16.15 -16.16
N ASP A 483 -6.11 15.47 -16.11
CA ASP A 483 -6.84 15.11 -17.32
C ASP A 483 -7.59 16.32 -17.93
N THR A 484 -7.94 17.34 -17.14
CA THR A 484 -8.49 18.63 -17.63
C THR A 484 -8.01 19.83 -16.80
N LEU A 485 -7.88 21.00 -17.42
CA LEU A 485 -7.32 22.23 -16.81
C LEU A 485 -8.16 22.81 -15.66
N ASP A 486 -9.44 22.44 -15.56
CA ASP A 486 -10.43 23.02 -14.63
C ASP A 486 -10.81 22.09 -13.48
N ASP A 487 -10.13 20.95 -13.31
CA ASP A 487 -10.53 19.98 -12.29
C ASP A 487 -9.98 20.35 -10.89
N PRO A 488 -10.83 20.70 -9.90
CA PRO A 488 -10.41 20.88 -8.51
C PRO A 488 -9.92 19.58 -7.85
N ALA A 489 -9.97 18.46 -8.57
CA ALA A 489 -9.58 17.11 -8.14
C ALA A 489 -8.15 16.90 -7.63
N PHE A 490 -7.25 17.88 -7.71
CA PHE A 490 -5.81 17.70 -7.41
C PHE A 490 -5.34 18.47 -6.18
N ASP A 491 -6.25 18.93 -5.33
CA ASP A 491 -5.87 19.67 -4.12
C ASP A 491 -5.01 18.79 -3.19
N SER A 492 -3.83 19.28 -2.81
CA SER A 492 -2.98 18.80 -1.71
C SER A 492 -2.22 17.48 -1.91
N VAL A 493 -1.35 17.41 -2.92
CA VAL A 493 -0.22 16.48 -2.86
C VAL A 493 0.87 17.07 -1.96
N VAL A 494 1.30 16.31 -0.95
CA VAL A 494 2.35 16.71 0.00
C VAL A 494 3.56 15.79 -0.16
N ILE A 495 4.74 16.37 -0.41
CA ILE A 495 6.02 15.65 -0.48
C ILE A 495 6.90 16.15 0.66
N GLU A 496 7.33 15.25 1.54
CA GLU A 496 8.12 15.54 2.74
C GLU A 496 9.42 14.74 2.73
N GLY A 497 10.56 15.41 2.55
CA GLY A 497 11.86 14.76 2.40
C GLY A 497 12.00 13.95 1.11
N GLY A 498 12.98 13.03 1.10
CA GLY A 498 13.23 12.13 -0.02
C GLY A 498 14.37 12.52 -0.96
N TYR A 499 14.70 11.63 -1.89
CA TYR A 499 15.78 11.75 -2.87
C TYR A 499 15.27 11.48 -4.29
N PHE A 500 15.28 12.47 -5.18
CA PHE A 500 14.69 12.31 -6.51
C PHE A 500 15.75 12.52 -7.60
N GLU A 501 16.19 11.43 -8.22
CA GLU A 501 17.14 11.42 -9.36
C GLU A 501 16.42 11.43 -10.72
N PHE A 502 16.85 12.31 -11.61
CA PHE A 502 16.34 12.46 -12.99
C PHE A 502 17.34 11.89 -14.02
N PHE A 503 16.85 11.14 -15.01
CA PHE A 503 17.71 10.44 -15.99
C PHE A 503 17.37 10.65 -17.48
N ARG A 504 16.15 11.10 -17.87
CA ARG A 504 15.78 11.30 -19.30
C ARG A 504 14.65 12.31 -19.55
N GLN A 505 14.76 13.03 -20.69
CA GLN A 505 13.83 13.95 -21.37
C GLN A 505 13.18 15.04 -20.50
N GLY A 506 13.25 16.28 -21.03
CA GLY A 506 12.85 17.53 -20.38
C GLY A 506 11.68 17.37 -19.40
N PRO A 507 11.88 17.67 -18.11
CA PRO A 507 10.85 17.49 -17.11
C PRO A 507 9.67 18.39 -17.46
N VAL A 508 8.48 17.84 -17.58
CA VAL A 508 7.25 18.62 -17.39
C VAL A 508 6.74 18.21 -16.03
N ILE A 509 7.16 18.96 -15.02
CA ILE A 509 6.51 18.88 -13.74
C ILE A 509 5.29 19.81 -13.81
N GLU A 510 4.16 19.27 -14.25
CA GLU A 510 2.88 19.95 -14.21
C GLU A 510 2.30 19.84 -12.79
N TYR A 511 2.21 20.96 -12.07
CA TYR A 511 1.63 20.99 -10.73
C TYR A 511 0.33 21.79 -10.71
N GLY A 512 -0.73 21.14 -10.24
CA GLY A 512 -1.76 21.77 -9.41
C GLY A 512 -1.43 21.49 -7.95
N TYR A 513 -1.45 22.52 -7.09
CA TYR A 513 -1.40 22.44 -5.62
C TYR A 513 -0.50 21.36 -4.98
N VAL A 514 0.82 21.40 -5.25
CA VAL A 514 1.82 20.56 -4.58
C VAL A 514 2.57 21.33 -3.51
N ARG A 515 2.65 20.77 -2.31
CA ARG A 515 3.48 21.27 -1.21
C ARG A 515 4.70 20.37 -1.07
N MET A 516 5.89 20.94 -1.26
CA MET A 516 7.15 20.26 -1.01
C MET A 516 7.75 20.77 0.30
N VAL A 517 8.25 19.87 1.14
CA VAL A 517 8.93 20.18 2.39
C VAL A 517 10.27 19.44 2.38
N ASP A 518 11.35 20.17 2.08
CA ASP A 518 12.74 19.69 2.09
C ASP A 518 13.07 18.44 1.21
N PRO A 519 12.58 18.30 -0.04
CA PRO A 519 13.09 17.26 -0.93
C PRO A 519 14.53 17.56 -1.38
N VAL A 520 15.33 16.50 -1.55
CA VAL A 520 16.62 16.54 -2.25
C VAL A 520 16.41 16.15 -3.71
N LEU A 521 16.72 17.05 -4.63
CA LEU A 521 16.66 16.79 -6.07
C LEU A 521 18.08 16.61 -6.61
N VAL A 522 18.32 15.57 -7.40
CA VAL A 522 19.63 15.30 -8.02
C VAL A 522 19.47 15.08 -9.52
N PHE A 523 20.30 15.76 -10.30
CA PHE A 523 20.40 15.53 -11.73
C PHE A 523 21.62 14.68 -12.02
N THR A 524 21.45 13.59 -12.77
CA THR A 524 22.55 12.75 -13.22
C THR A 524 22.60 12.71 -14.74
N GLU A 525 23.81 12.75 -15.29
CA GLU A 525 24.05 12.70 -16.73
C GLU A 525 23.40 11.46 -17.37
N GLY A 526 22.61 11.70 -18.42
CA GLY A 526 22.31 10.70 -19.45
C GLY A 526 23.25 10.91 -20.64
N PRO A 527 23.45 9.91 -21.52
CA PRO A 527 24.39 9.96 -22.66
C PRO A 527 23.99 10.92 -23.80
N TYR A 528 23.11 11.88 -23.55
CA TYR A 528 22.61 12.85 -24.52
C TYR A 528 22.96 14.25 -24.02
N GLU A 529 23.58 15.07 -24.89
CA GLU A 529 23.82 16.50 -24.62
C GLU A 529 22.50 17.17 -24.22
N TYR A 530 22.35 17.52 -22.95
CA TYR A 530 21.19 18.25 -22.46
C TYR A 530 21.66 19.43 -21.61
N ASP A 531 21.18 20.62 -21.98
CA ASP A 531 21.09 21.75 -21.06
C ASP A 531 20.22 21.28 -19.87
N GLY A 532 20.81 21.09 -18.69
CA GLY A 532 20.14 20.55 -17.50
C GLY A 532 18.98 21.41 -16.98
N ILE A 533 17.87 21.45 -17.71
CA ILE A 533 16.72 22.31 -17.46
C ILE A 533 15.68 21.59 -16.62
N ALA A 534 15.55 22.02 -15.37
CA ALA A 534 14.35 21.76 -14.57
C ALA A 534 13.23 22.73 -14.99
N PHE A 535 12.11 22.23 -15.50
CA PHE A 535 10.89 23.01 -15.68
C PHE A 535 9.90 22.71 -14.56
N PHE A 536 9.49 23.76 -13.88
CA PHE A 536 8.28 23.75 -13.06
C PHE A 536 7.20 24.46 -13.87
N ASN A 537 6.23 23.73 -14.39
CA ASN A 537 5.07 24.32 -15.06
C ASN A 537 3.90 24.34 -14.07
N ILE A 538 3.66 25.52 -13.47
CA ILE A 538 2.58 25.68 -12.50
C ILE A 538 1.39 26.27 -13.23
N VAL A 539 0.31 25.47 -13.35
CA VAL A 539 -0.95 25.89 -13.96
C VAL A 539 -2.01 25.93 -12.86
N ASN A 540 -2.32 27.14 -12.39
CA ASN A 540 -3.29 27.45 -11.33
C ASN A 540 -2.99 26.78 -9.98
N GLY A 541 -2.20 27.44 -9.11
CA GLY A 541 -1.85 26.90 -7.81
C GLY A 541 -0.89 27.73 -6.97
N ARG A 542 -0.69 27.29 -5.72
CA ARG A 542 0.27 27.85 -4.77
C ARG A 542 1.40 26.85 -4.55
N LEU A 543 2.61 27.15 -5.04
CA LEU A 543 3.81 26.39 -4.66
C LEU A 543 4.38 27.02 -3.38
N ARG A 544 4.46 26.24 -2.31
CA ARG A 544 5.16 26.61 -1.07
C ARG A 544 6.10 25.49 -0.72
N GLY A 545 7.40 25.74 -0.78
CA GLY A 545 8.38 24.75 -0.38
C GLY A 545 9.81 25.25 -0.40
N SER A 546 10.63 24.67 0.46
CA SER A 546 12.07 24.68 0.33
C SER A 546 12.50 23.46 -0.48
N CYS A 547 13.37 23.61 -1.47
CA CYS A 547 14.01 22.48 -2.14
C CYS A 547 15.52 22.61 -2.03
N THR A 548 16.22 21.52 -1.71
CA THR A 548 17.69 21.50 -1.77
C THR A 548 18.10 20.83 -3.07
N LEU A 549 18.84 21.56 -3.88
CA LEU A 549 19.51 21.01 -5.03
C LEU A 549 20.95 20.70 -4.69
N ASP A 550 21.36 19.45 -4.95
CA ASP A 550 22.75 19.05 -4.83
C ASP A 550 23.39 18.97 -6.23
N ALA A 551 24.15 20.01 -6.58
CA ALA A 551 24.88 20.10 -7.83
C ALA A 551 26.33 19.63 -7.71
N THR A 552 26.74 19.08 -6.55
CA THR A 552 28.09 18.52 -6.36
C THR A 552 28.38 17.31 -7.25
N LYS A 553 27.33 16.75 -7.87
CA LYS A 553 27.42 15.61 -8.80
C LYS A 553 27.52 15.99 -10.28
N LEU A 554 27.47 17.28 -10.62
CA LEU A 554 27.60 17.75 -12.01
C LEU A 554 29.07 17.84 -12.43
N GLY A 555 29.35 17.66 -13.72
CA GLY A 555 30.68 17.86 -14.28
C GLY A 555 31.16 19.32 -14.18
N PRO A 556 32.49 19.58 -14.17
CA PRO A 556 33.06 20.93 -14.01
C PRO A 556 32.72 21.92 -15.14
N ASP A 557 32.31 21.43 -16.31
CA ASP A 557 31.96 22.25 -17.48
C ASP A 557 30.43 22.34 -17.71
N GLU A 558 29.63 21.75 -16.83
CA GLU A 558 28.17 21.73 -16.94
C GLU A 558 27.58 22.91 -16.14
N ALA A 559 27.07 23.91 -16.85
CA ALA A 559 26.29 24.97 -16.25
C ALA A 559 24.83 24.52 -16.17
N PRO A 560 24.27 24.22 -14.99
CA PRO A 560 22.86 23.90 -14.90
C PRO A 560 22.02 25.14 -15.22
N ASN A 561 21.23 25.06 -16.30
CA ASN A 561 20.26 26.08 -16.69
C ASN A 561 18.94 25.82 -15.99
N PHE A 562 18.51 26.67 -15.05
CA PHE A 562 17.20 26.53 -14.39
C PHE A 562 16.15 27.40 -15.07
N VAL A 563 15.01 26.80 -15.42
CA VAL A 563 13.90 27.54 -16.04
C VAL A 563 12.63 27.32 -15.23
N PHE A 564 12.22 28.30 -14.45
CA PHE A 564 10.89 28.32 -13.86
C PHE A 564 9.90 28.89 -14.88
N ARG A 565 8.94 28.11 -15.38
CA ARG A 565 7.87 28.66 -16.25
C ARG A 565 6.54 28.68 -15.50
N GLY A 566 6.11 29.86 -15.08
CA GLY A 566 4.76 30.04 -14.57
C GLY A 566 3.79 30.32 -15.71
N SER A 567 3.01 29.32 -16.12
CA SER A 567 1.88 29.54 -17.03
C SER A 567 0.62 29.83 -16.20
N THR A 568 0.33 31.10 -15.96
CA THR A 568 -0.94 31.48 -15.32
C THR A 568 -2.11 31.21 -16.26
N GLY A 569 -3.08 30.42 -15.81
CA GLY A 569 -4.39 30.37 -16.43
C GLY A 569 -5.11 31.73 -16.29
N PRO A 570 -6.19 31.97 -17.02
CA PRO A 570 -6.91 33.23 -16.94
C PRO A 570 -7.52 33.40 -15.53
N ALA A 571 -7.15 34.48 -14.82
CA ALA A 571 -7.87 35.06 -13.69
C ALA A 571 -7.68 34.54 -12.23
N GLY A 572 -6.56 33.92 -11.84
CA GLY A 572 -6.30 33.57 -10.42
C GLY A 572 -5.11 34.29 -9.76
N THR A 573 -5.23 34.71 -8.49
CA THR A 573 -4.09 35.17 -7.67
C THR A 573 -3.18 33.99 -7.31
N ASN A 574 -2.12 33.76 -8.08
CA ASN A 574 -1.18 32.66 -7.83
C ASN A 574 0.02 33.17 -7.02
N GLN A 575 0.30 32.55 -5.86
CA GLN A 575 1.50 32.87 -5.06
C GLN A 575 2.49 31.70 -5.11
N ILE A 576 3.74 31.96 -5.50
CA ILE A 576 4.82 30.96 -5.60
C ILE A 576 5.92 31.34 -4.60
N ASP A 577 5.92 30.76 -3.40
CA ASP A 577 7.00 30.94 -2.42
C ASP A 577 7.96 29.72 -2.52
N VAL A 578 9.13 29.86 -3.17
CA VAL A 578 10.09 28.75 -3.38
C VAL A 578 11.46 29.05 -2.77
N ASP A 579 11.77 28.46 -1.63
CA ASP A 579 13.10 28.57 -1.03
C ASP A 579 14.07 27.54 -1.64
N VAL A 580 14.77 27.93 -2.70
CA VAL A 580 15.78 27.05 -3.34
C VAL A 580 17.12 27.16 -2.60
N LYS A 581 17.52 26.10 -1.87
CA LYS A 581 18.89 25.93 -1.36
C LYS A 581 19.74 25.21 -2.40
N LEU A 582 20.92 25.74 -2.72
CA LEU A 582 21.86 25.11 -3.65
C LEU A 582 23.11 24.68 -2.88
N ASN A 583 23.48 23.40 -2.98
CA ASN A 583 24.81 22.92 -2.59
C ASN A 583 25.64 22.76 -3.86
N LEU A 584 26.69 23.57 -3.99
CA LEU A 584 27.64 23.54 -5.12
C LEU A 584 28.99 23.02 -4.61
N SER A 585 29.78 22.38 -5.48
CA SER A 585 31.16 22.03 -5.15
C SER A 585 32.05 23.28 -5.17
N ASP A 586 33.03 23.37 -4.26
CA ASP A 586 33.92 24.54 -4.10
C ASP A 586 34.76 24.88 -5.34
N SER A 587 34.83 23.99 -6.33
CA SER A 587 35.75 24.08 -7.47
C SER A 587 35.14 24.59 -8.78
N ALA A 588 33.83 24.76 -8.89
CA ALA A 588 33.19 24.97 -10.19
C ALA A 588 32.59 26.38 -10.38
N ARG A 589 32.95 27.02 -11.51
CA ARG A 589 32.36 28.29 -11.97
C ARG A 589 31.05 28.01 -12.70
N HIS A 590 30.01 27.61 -11.97
CA HIS A 590 28.71 27.39 -12.60
C HIS A 590 28.05 28.74 -12.93
N GLN A 591 27.68 28.94 -14.20
CA GLN A 591 26.73 29.99 -14.58
C GLN A 591 25.32 29.48 -14.29
N MET A 592 24.65 30.07 -13.31
CA MET A 592 23.23 29.79 -13.07
C MET A 592 22.39 30.73 -13.91
N GLN A 593 21.65 30.19 -14.89
CA GLN A 593 20.57 30.91 -15.54
C GLN A 593 19.27 30.57 -14.80
N ALA A 594 18.56 31.57 -14.28
CA ALA A 594 17.21 31.42 -13.76
C ALA A 594 16.26 32.17 -14.71
N VAL A 595 15.59 31.45 -15.60
CA VAL A 595 14.59 32.05 -16.49
C VAL A 595 13.23 31.92 -15.83
N VAL A 596 12.60 33.06 -15.51
CA VAL A 596 11.20 33.08 -15.07
C VAL A 596 10.35 33.73 -16.14
N GLN A 597 9.49 32.94 -16.79
CA GLN A 597 8.58 33.41 -17.84
C GLN A 597 7.14 33.40 -17.30
N TRP A 598 6.46 34.55 -17.35
CA TRP A 598 5.08 34.76 -16.90
C TRP A 598 4.21 35.21 -18.08
N ASN A 599 2.97 34.71 -18.15
CA ASN A 599 2.02 35.10 -19.20
C ASN A 599 0.81 35.93 -18.69
N SER A 600 0.60 36.10 -17.37
CA SER A 600 -0.42 37.03 -16.78
C SER A 600 -0.25 37.24 -15.25
N MET A 601 -0.97 38.24 -14.69
CA MET A 601 -0.67 39.06 -13.47
C MET A 601 -0.63 38.40 -12.08
N ASP A 602 0.13 39.07 -11.18
CA ASP A 602 0.34 38.90 -9.72
C ASP A 602 0.96 37.59 -9.20
N GLY A 603 2.27 37.63 -8.93
CA GLY A 603 3.02 36.58 -8.23
C GLY A 603 4.26 37.13 -7.51
N GLN A 604 4.56 36.65 -6.30
CA GLN A 604 5.88 36.82 -5.66
C GLN A 604 6.73 35.58 -5.97
N VAL A 605 8.05 35.76 -6.13
CA VAL A 605 9.04 34.69 -6.05
C VAL A 605 10.11 35.14 -5.05
N ARG A 606 10.38 34.31 -4.05
CA ARG A 606 11.54 34.45 -3.17
C ARG A 606 12.51 33.36 -3.56
N ALA A 607 13.81 33.65 -3.60
CA ALA A 607 14.84 32.63 -3.77
C ALA A 607 15.98 32.94 -2.80
N HIS A 608 16.26 32.00 -1.90
CA HIS A 608 17.26 32.12 -0.84
C HIS A 608 18.52 31.32 -1.21
N LEU A 609 19.48 31.97 -1.88
CA LEU A 609 20.75 31.34 -2.25
C LEU A 609 21.73 31.40 -1.06
N LEU A 610 22.35 30.27 -0.75
CA LEU A 610 23.37 30.14 0.30
C LEU A 610 24.72 29.84 -0.38
N GLY A 611 25.65 30.80 -0.47
CA GLY A 611 27.02 30.57 -1.00
C GLY A 611 27.69 31.78 -1.67
N ASN A 612 29.01 31.69 -1.91
CA ASN A 612 29.85 32.72 -2.54
C ASN A 612 29.98 32.50 -4.05
N HIS A 613 29.03 32.99 -4.87
CA HIS A 613 29.07 32.75 -6.32
C HIS A 613 28.70 33.97 -7.16
N SER A 614 29.15 33.97 -8.42
CA SER A 614 28.86 35.01 -9.41
C SER A 614 27.68 34.58 -10.28
N MET A 615 26.56 35.30 -10.20
CA MET A 615 25.40 35.06 -11.04
C MET A 615 25.37 36.00 -12.25
N LEU A 616 24.94 35.46 -13.39
CA LEU A 616 24.44 36.23 -14.55
C LEU A 616 22.94 35.96 -14.70
N PRO A 617 22.06 36.63 -13.92
CA PRO A 617 20.65 36.40 -14.08
C PRO A 617 20.15 36.99 -15.40
N TRP A 618 19.48 36.15 -16.19
CA TRP A 618 18.85 36.54 -17.45
C TRP A 618 17.32 36.41 -17.31
N TRP A 619 16.64 37.53 -17.09
CA TRP A 619 15.19 37.59 -16.90
C TRP A 619 14.50 38.13 -18.17
N ASN A 620 13.70 37.30 -18.83
CA ASN A 620 12.81 37.72 -19.91
C ASN A 620 11.39 37.92 -19.37
N LEU A 621 11.09 39.14 -18.92
CA LEU A 621 9.73 39.56 -18.55
C LEU A 621 8.98 39.95 -19.82
N THR A 622 7.89 39.24 -20.14
CA THR A 622 7.05 39.55 -21.30
C THR A 622 5.69 40.08 -20.81
N ARG A 623 5.47 41.39 -21.05
CA ARG A 623 4.22 42.18 -21.10
C ARG A 623 3.21 42.13 -19.91
N ASP A 624 2.85 43.32 -19.43
CA ASP A 624 1.68 43.66 -18.58
C ASP A 624 1.53 42.97 -17.20
N ALA A 625 2.41 43.29 -16.24
CA ALA A 625 2.18 42.97 -14.82
C ALA A 625 2.36 44.19 -13.90
N SER A 626 1.34 44.50 -13.10
CA SER A 626 1.27 45.75 -12.30
C SER A 626 1.99 45.69 -10.94
N ARG A 627 2.26 44.50 -10.37
CA ARG A 627 3.01 44.31 -9.12
C ARG A 627 3.77 42.97 -9.12
N GLN A 628 5.09 43.02 -9.21
CA GLN A 628 5.96 41.84 -9.05
C GLN A 628 7.12 42.15 -8.11
N SER A 629 7.50 41.15 -7.32
CA SER A 629 8.33 41.32 -6.13
C SER A 629 9.32 40.16 -6.07
N VAL A 630 10.61 40.43 -6.33
CA VAL A 630 11.69 39.42 -6.31
C VAL A 630 12.63 39.71 -5.15
N ILE A 631 12.55 38.88 -4.10
CA ILE A 631 13.41 38.98 -2.93
C ILE A 631 14.53 37.93 -3.08
N LEU A 632 15.75 38.40 -3.35
CA LEU A 632 16.97 37.60 -3.22
C LEU A 632 17.67 38.08 -1.95
N THR A 633 17.73 37.22 -0.95
CA THR A 633 18.55 37.42 0.24
C THR A 633 19.78 36.53 0.13
N ASN A 634 20.95 37.13 -0.03
CA ASN A 634 22.21 36.44 0.17
C ASN A 634 22.59 36.59 1.65
N SER A 635 22.59 35.51 2.42
CA SER A 635 23.10 35.55 3.80
C SER A 635 24.56 35.13 3.78
N LEU A 636 25.45 36.09 3.51
CA LEU A 636 26.88 35.87 3.70
C LEU A 636 27.16 35.81 5.21
N GLY A 637 27.88 34.77 5.65
CA GLY A 637 28.45 34.73 6.99
C GLY A 637 29.44 35.90 7.18
N PRO A 638 29.62 36.40 8.41
CA PRO A 638 30.54 37.50 8.67
C PRO A 638 31.98 37.08 8.33
N GLY A 639 32.56 37.63 7.26
CA GLY A 639 33.99 37.47 6.96
C GLY A 639 34.40 37.33 5.49
N THR A 640 33.49 37.20 4.52
CA THR A 640 33.84 37.09 3.10
C THR A 640 33.54 38.38 2.32
N ALA A 641 34.50 38.83 1.51
CA ALA A 641 34.35 40.03 0.68
C ALA A 641 33.16 39.86 -0.30
N PRO A 642 32.29 40.87 -0.43
CA PRO A 642 31.06 40.74 -1.22
C PRO A 642 31.39 40.64 -2.71
N THR A 643 30.86 39.61 -3.38
CA THR A 643 30.83 39.54 -4.84
C THR A 643 29.71 40.43 -5.38
N THR A 644 29.98 41.09 -6.51
CA THR A 644 29.02 41.95 -7.21
C THR A 644 27.84 41.10 -7.72
N ALA A 645 26.63 41.36 -7.23
CA ALA A 645 25.42 40.77 -7.79
C ALA A 645 24.97 41.60 -9.01
N PHE A 646 25.05 41.02 -10.20
CA PHE A 646 24.40 41.58 -11.39
C PHE A 646 22.90 41.23 -11.35
N ARG A 647 22.01 42.20 -11.58
CA ARG A 647 20.58 41.96 -11.85
C ARG A 647 20.23 42.52 -13.23
N SER A 648 19.46 41.81 -14.05
CA SER A 648 18.87 42.37 -15.27
C SER A 648 17.35 42.48 -15.09
N ILE A 649 16.83 43.70 -15.03
CA ILE A 649 15.40 44.01 -14.96
C ILE A 649 14.96 44.53 -16.33
N THR A 650 14.08 43.82 -17.01
CA THR A 650 13.39 44.34 -18.19
C THR A 650 12.17 45.12 -17.72
N ALA A 651 12.23 46.45 -17.75
CA ALA A 651 11.16 47.32 -17.27
C ALA A 651 10.13 47.56 -18.38
N SER A 652 8.90 47.05 -18.20
CA SER A 652 7.74 47.42 -19.01
C SER A 652 6.69 48.06 -18.10
N GLY A 653 6.62 49.40 -18.11
CA GLY A 653 5.56 50.22 -17.50
C GLY A 653 5.22 49.93 -16.03
N GLY A 654 5.76 50.73 -15.09
CA GLY A 654 5.30 50.76 -13.69
C GLY A 654 5.95 49.75 -12.72
N SER A 655 7.09 49.15 -13.07
CA SER A 655 7.77 48.17 -12.21
C SER A 655 8.47 48.85 -11.00
N MET A 656 8.24 48.34 -9.78
CA MET A 656 9.03 48.69 -8.58
C MET A 656 10.36 47.92 -8.56
N ILE A 657 11.44 48.60 -8.18
CA ILE A 657 12.74 47.97 -7.92
C ILE A 657 12.77 47.57 -6.44
N GLN A 658 12.54 46.29 -6.16
CA GLN A 658 12.61 45.75 -4.79
C GLN A 658 14.05 45.37 -4.40
N MET A 659 14.50 45.88 -3.26
CA MET A 659 15.88 45.74 -2.79
C MET A 659 15.90 45.24 -1.35
N ARG A 660 16.08 43.93 -1.17
CA ARG A 660 16.32 43.32 0.16
C ARG A 660 17.56 42.44 0.13
N SER A 661 18.64 42.93 -0.49
CA SER A 661 19.94 42.24 -0.43
C SER A 661 20.75 42.71 0.79
N GLY A 662 21.53 41.81 1.40
CA GLY A 662 22.57 42.14 2.38
C GLY A 662 23.86 42.67 1.74
N ASP A 663 23.94 42.75 0.41
CA ASP A 663 25.15 43.20 -0.29
C ASP A 663 25.39 44.71 -0.12
N ALA A 664 26.66 45.11 0.05
CA ALA A 664 27.07 46.51 0.13
C ALA A 664 26.87 47.28 -1.19
N VAL A 665 26.93 46.59 -2.34
CA VAL A 665 26.73 47.16 -3.67
C VAL A 665 25.80 46.25 -4.48
N VAL A 666 24.75 46.82 -5.05
CA VAL A 666 23.81 46.12 -5.93
C VAL A 666 23.86 46.76 -7.31
N THR A 667 24.11 45.98 -8.36
CA THR A 667 24.09 46.48 -9.74
C THR A 667 22.82 46.01 -10.46
N CYS A 668 22.07 46.95 -11.02
CA CYS A 668 20.82 46.72 -11.72
C CYS A 668 20.90 47.21 -13.18
N ARG A 669 20.82 46.27 -14.11
CA ARG A 669 20.74 46.48 -15.55
C ARG A 669 19.27 46.70 -15.95
N LEU A 670 18.93 47.90 -16.39
CA LEU A 670 17.59 48.32 -16.80
C LEU A 670 17.46 48.14 -18.32
N ASN A 671 16.62 47.23 -18.77
CA ASN A 671 16.36 46.99 -20.19
C ASN A 671 14.94 47.47 -20.54
N SER A 672 14.81 48.37 -21.51
CA SER A 672 13.53 48.81 -22.05
C SER A 672 13.57 48.79 -23.57
N SER A 673 12.44 48.57 -24.24
CA SER A 673 12.35 48.69 -25.71
C SER A 673 11.92 50.10 -26.16
N GLY A 674 11.70 51.02 -25.20
CA GLY A 674 11.21 52.39 -25.41
C GLY A 674 11.45 53.26 -24.17
N SER A 675 10.84 54.45 -24.10
CA SER A 675 10.96 55.33 -22.93
C SER A 675 10.07 54.83 -21.78
N VAL A 676 10.65 54.58 -20.62
CA VAL A 676 9.94 54.05 -19.44
C VAL A 676 10.32 54.84 -18.19
N THR A 677 9.34 55.21 -17.37
CA THR A 677 9.58 55.76 -16.02
C THR A 677 9.45 54.64 -14.98
N THR A 678 10.43 54.52 -14.11
CA THR A 678 10.40 53.56 -12.98
C THR A 678 9.39 54.00 -11.93
N ALA A 679 8.85 53.05 -11.16
CA ALA A 679 8.20 53.40 -9.90
C ALA A 679 9.26 53.76 -8.84
N GLY A 680 8.82 54.11 -7.62
CA GLY A 680 9.76 54.33 -6.52
C GLY A 680 10.65 53.11 -6.23
N ILE A 681 11.86 53.40 -5.75
CA ILE A 681 12.86 52.38 -5.38
C ILE A 681 12.58 51.95 -3.94
N GLU A 682 12.61 50.66 -3.64
CA GLU A 682 12.42 50.23 -2.24
C GLU A 682 13.55 50.66 -1.32
N PRO A 683 13.30 50.82 -0.02
CA PRO A 683 14.34 51.07 0.97
C PRO A 683 15.52 50.11 0.90
N GLY A 684 16.74 50.64 1.01
CA GLY A 684 17.94 49.81 1.20
C GLY A 684 17.96 49.10 2.56
N ALA A 685 18.71 48.01 2.63
CA ALA A 685 18.78 47.15 3.82
C ALA A 685 19.56 47.79 4.99
N PHE A 686 20.54 48.64 4.69
CA PHE A 686 21.35 49.35 5.68
C PHE A 686 21.93 50.66 5.10
N SER A 687 22.20 51.63 5.99
CA SER A 687 22.80 52.91 5.59
C SER A 687 24.13 52.69 4.87
N GLY A 688 24.31 53.35 3.73
CA GLY A 688 25.52 53.22 2.91
C GLY A 688 25.45 52.10 1.86
N GLN A 689 24.36 51.33 1.79
CA GLN A 689 24.15 50.40 0.68
C GLN A 689 24.14 51.15 -0.65
N ARG A 690 24.93 50.70 -1.63
CA ARG A 690 25.04 51.32 -2.95
C ARG A 690 24.18 50.58 -3.98
N LEU A 691 23.52 51.31 -4.87
CA LEU A 691 22.79 50.81 -6.03
C LEU A 691 23.35 51.43 -7.31
N ASP A 692 23.92 50.61 -8.20
CA ASP A 692 24.36 51.03 -9.53
C ASP A 692 23.31 50.65 -10.57
N LEU A 693 22.65 51.62 -11.18
CA LEU A 693 21.70 51.43 -12.27
C LEU A 693 22.40 51.58 -13.62
N TYR A 694 22.13 50.69 -14.57
CA TYR A 694 22.72 50.71 -15.92
C TYR A 694 21.65 50.46 -16.98
N ALA A 695 21.29 51.47 -17.78
CA ALA A 695 20.32 51.33 -18.87
C ALA A 695 20.96 50.65 -20.09
N VAL A 696 20.29 49.68 -20.73
CA VAL A 696 20.90 48.89 -21.83
C VAL A 696 20.09 48.88 -23.12
N GLY A 697 18.81 49.25 -23.04
CA GLY A 697 17.93 49.39 -24.19
C GLY A 697 17.54 50.85 -24.43
N GLY A 698 16.24 51.15 -24.42
CA GLY A 698 15.68 52.49 -24.49
C GLY A 698 15.97 53.36 -23.25
N SER A 699 15.32 54.52 -23.18
CA SER A 699 15.54 55.46 -22.07
C SER A 699 14.74 55.06 -20.82
N VAL A 700 15.36 55.21 -19.66
CA VAL A 700 14.73 54.90 -18.36
C VAL A 700 14.80 56.10 -17.44
N THR A 701 13.63 56.64 -17.05
CA THR A 701 13.51 57.76 -16.12
C THR A 701 13.38 57.26 -14.69
N ILE A 702 14.28 57.70 -13.82
CA ILE A 702 14.23 57.52 -12.39
C ILE A 702 13.61 58.79 -11.79
N PRO A 703 12.38 58.72 -11.25
CA PRO A 703 11.77 59.89 -10.64
C PRO A 703 12.53 60.31 -9.38
N SER A 704 12.47 61.59 -9.03
CA SER A 704 13.01 62.17 -7.80
C SER A 704 11.86 62.57 -6.87
N GLY A 705 12.00 62.34 -5.57
CA GLY A 705 11.05 62.77 -4.55
C GLY A 705 10.58 61.66 -3.62
N GLY A 706 9.80 62.03 -2.60
CA GLY A 706 9.39 61.10 -1.55
C GLY A 706 8.58 59.90 -2.04
N ALA A 707 7.73 60.07 -3.07
CA ALA A 707 7.00 58.95 -3.67
C ALA A 707 7.91 57.97 -4.44
N ALA A 708 9.09 58.44 -4.86
CA ALA A 708 10.09 57.66 -5.57
C ALA A 708 11.17 57.06 -4.65
N ASN A 709 11.20 57.48 -3.37
CA ASN A 709 12.27 57.22 -2.39
C ASN A 709 13.67 57.58 -2.89
N THR A 710 13.79 58.64 -3.68
CA THR A 710 15.04 59.08 -4.29
C THR A 710 15.19 60.59 -4.09
N SER A 711 16.42 61.04 -3.91
CA SER A 711 16.79 62.45 -3.98
C SER A 711 17.91 62.59 -5.00
N LEU A 712 17.50 62.94 -6.21
CA LEU A 712 18.38 63.04 -7.38
C LEU A 712 18.77 64.48 -7.65
N ARG A 713 19.95 64.69 -8.24
CA ARG A 713 20.46 66.02 -8.57
C ARG A 713 19.72 66.56 -9.78
N GLY A 714 18.91 67.61 -9.59
CA GLY A 714 18.21 68.29 -10.68
C GLY A 714 16.82 67.74 -11.02
N GLY A 715 16.22 66.92 -10.15
CA GLY A 715 14.90 66.32 -10.38
C GLY A 715 15.01 64.93 -11.00
N ASP A 716 14.00 64.50 -11.74
CA ASP A 716 13.97 63.18 -12.39
C ASP A 716 15.18 63.01 -13.34
N VAL A 717 15.85 61.86 -13.28
CA VAL A 717 17.01 61.55 -14.11
C VAL A 717 16.64 60.53 -15.16
N THR A 718 16.84 60.84 -16.44
CA THR A 718 16.60 59.89 -17.54
C THR A 718 17.93 59.32 -18.03
N LEU A 719 18.16 58.03 -17.81
CA LEU A 719 19.29 57.28 -18.33
C LEU A 719 19.01 56.86 -19.77
N GLN A 720 19.87 57.24 -20.70
CA GLN A 720 19.86 56.73 -22.08
C GLN A 720 20.49 55.34 -22.15
N ALA A 721 20.35 54.69 -23.31
CA ALA A 721 21.05 53.45 -23.62
C ALA A 721 22.54 53.55 -23.25
N ARG A 722 23.01 52.62 -22.42
CA ARG A 722 24.39 52.50 -21.92
C ARG A 722 24.84 53.57 -20.91
N GLU A 723 23.92 54.40 -20.42
CA GLU A 723 24.20 55.29 -19.29
C GLU A 723 23.99 54.57 -17.95
N SER A 724 24.67 55.06 -16.92
CA SER A 724 24.56 54.56 -15.55
C SER A 724 24.39 55.68 -14.55
N MET A 725 23.79 55.36 -13.41
CA MET A 725 23.83 56.20 -12.21
C MET A 725 24.06 55.35 -10.98
N SER A 726 24.71 55.94 -9.98
CA SER A 726 24.91 55.32 -8.68
C SER A 726 24.07 56.03 -7.63
N LEU A 727 23.47 55.26 -6.75
CA LEU A 727 22.68 55.71 -5.62
C LEU A 727 23.26 55.13 -4.33
N VAL A 728 23.07 55.80 -3.21
CA VAL A 728 23.39 55.30 -1.86
C VAL A 728 22.19 55.44 -0.95
N TRP A 729 21.88 54.40 -0.19
CA TRP A 729 20.77 54.42 0.75
C TRP A 729 21.15 55.20 2.02
N ASP A 730 20.37 56.23 2.34
CA ASP A 730 20.42 56.89 3.63
C ASP A 730 19.25 56.43 4.51
N SER A 731 19.57 55.63 5.52
CA SER A 731 18.56 55.08 6.43
C SER A 731 17.90 56.14 7.32
N VAL A 732 18.54 57.30 7.52
CA VAL A 732 17.99 58.38 8.37
C VAL A 732 16.85 59.10 7.67
N SER A 733 17.06 59.44 6.40
CA SER A 733 16.06 60.12 5.58
C SER A 733 15.15 59.17 4.81
N ALA A 734 15.45 57.86 4.84
CA ALA A 734 14.74 56.81 4.11
C ALA A 734 14.61 57.10 2.61
N ILE A 735 15.70 57.58 1.99
CA ILE A 735 15.79 57.86 0.55
C ILE A 735 17.14 57.39 -0.03
N TRP A 736 17.12 57.11 -1.33
CA TRP A 736 18.31 56.89 -2.15
C TRP A 736 18.88 58.21 -2.63
N LEU A 737 20.12 58.50 -2.25
CA LEU A 737 20.86 59.70 -2.64
C LEU A 737 21.71 59.41 -3.88
N GLN A 738 21.67 60.27 -4.89
CA GLN A 738 22.53 60.12 -6.06
C GLN A 738 24.01 60.35 -5.72
N LEU A 739 24.84 59.35 -6.01
CA LEU A 739 26.29 59.43 -5.94
C LEU A 739 26.82 60.00 -7.26
N SER A 740 27.31 61.24 -7.17
CA SER A 740 27.87 62.08 -8.26
C SER A 740 26.96 62.32 -9.45
#